data_AF-A0A661UFU3-F1
#
_entry.id   AF-A0A661UFU3-F1
#
_cell.length_a   1.000
_cell.length_b   1.000
_cell.length_c   1.000
_cell.angle_alpha   90.00
_cell.angle_beta   90.00
_cell.angle_gamma   90.00
#
_symmetry.space_group_name_H-M   'P 1'
#
loop_
_entity.id
_entity.type
_entity.pdbx_description
1 polymer ?
#
loop_
_entity_poly.entity_id
_entity_poly.type
_entity_poly.pdbx_seq_one_letter_code
_entity_poly.pdbx_strand_id
1 'polypeptide(L)'
;MSRKKTTHKSEAERRRESAQKKAKRLIASQAHSAVRKPGAAGAAQTPSSVFAQNMERVKRSRKWLFDRLSETPQTLGLEVRRTESGRPTLAVTAKDGKVTLLHSEHDPLAEAIKHVSTVKLEEAQYLIILGFGLGYHVLEAMKRVPPSCKVFIIEQSADIFRAAMHVFDLGPVISRPDVKIFVGTDLHEIMPALQDDFKTFKYHNIKIVIHPPSAALFPTYKRVLDNLNRVLRIVQINVNTVRFFSRLWLKHNLLNLPRIVRSPGVKSLHKQFPGKPAILVSAGPSLDKNIDQLRKAVGKAIILSADTSLRPLLAHGIRPNFVQAIDAQPITYRHFSGLDLSGIHLVGVTRLPPEVIDLFSDHVFLGNDLNNKVWKSIEPYFERLGTLGSGSTVAVLGFDLARMMGCDPIIFVGQDFSYAYGRAYAEGTMVSNDMLSELSTFNTMDTLTEARKTKQQIIRTNDIAGKELLSDMHGRPTEMSDGMQGWLTWFTLEIKRTKVKCINASEAGILTDGVEIMPLGEAIMRHCTEPVDVTKSLATKLGKGAKRDFKTVARKLASIERELEKVLAQAESLASDGAPGSENELGRLLALRAEGQVCEPVVPLIDWHKQRNRGKAGDDRVKGEAQAMAFACQFAIEHLRQAQALFNG
;
A
#
# COMPACT_ATOMS: atom_id res chain seq x y z
N MET A 1 10.32 51.83 -3.03
CA MET A 1 11.11 50.98 -2.10
C MET A 1 10.78 49.51 -2.33
N SER A 2 11.74 48.77 -2.89
CA SER A 2 11.65 47.34 -3.21
C SER A 2 11.56 46.47 -1.94
N ARG A 3 10.43 45.79 -1.72
CA ARG A 3 10.32 44.70 -0.74
C ARG A 3 10.40 43.35 -1.47
N LYS A 4 11.60 42.76 -1.49
CA LYS A 4 11.83 41.36 -1.85
C LYS A 4 11.01 40.47 -0.91
N LYS A 5 9.95 39.82 -1.42
CA LYS A 5 9.24 38.74 -0.72
C LYS A 5 10.01 37.44 -0.92
N THR A 6 10.88 37.11 0.02
CA THR A 6 11.52 35.80 0.15
C THR A 6 10.51 34.78 0.67
N THR A 7 10.15 33.79 -0.15
CA THR A 7 9.40 32.61 0.30
C THR A 7 10.24 31.83 1.31
N HIS A 8 9.77 31.74 2.56
CA HIS A 8 10.45 30.99 3.60
C HIS A 8 10.26 29.48 3.39
N LYS A 9 11.23 28.81 2.74
CA LYS A 9 11.38 27.34 2.84
C LYS A 9 11.48 26.93 4.30
N SER A 10 10.86 25.80 4.67
CA SER A 10 10.95 25.27 6.04
C SER A 10 12.41 25.00 6.41
N GLU A 11 12.75 25.13 7.69
CA GLU A 11 14.14 24.94 8.14
C GLU A 11 14.65 23.52 7.84
N ALA A 12 13.76 22.52 7.87
CA ALA A 12 14.04 21.15 7.47
C ALA A 12 14.40 21.01 5.98
N GLU A 13 13.69 21.72 5.09
CA GLU A 13 13.99 21.71 3.65
C GLU A 13 15.30 22.43 3.33
N ARG A 14 15.59 23.56 3.99
CA ARG A 14 16.87 24.27 3.81
C ARG A 14 18.05 23.42 4.27
N ARG A 15 17.92 22.71 5.40
CA ARG A 15 18.94 21.78 5.88
C ARG A 15 19.14 20.61 4.91
N ARG A 16 18.06 20.06 4.33
CA ARG A 16 18.12 19.00 3.31
C ARG A 16 18.81 19.46 2.02
N GLU A 17 18.45 20.62 1.48
CA GLU A 17 19.06 21.16 0.26
C GLU A 17 20.55 21.51 0.45
N SER A 18 20.90 22.09 1.60
CA SER A 18 22.29 22.40 1.96
C SER A 18 23.13 21.12 2.08
N ALA A 19 22.60 20.10 2.77
CA ALA A 19 23.23 18.79 2.87
C ALA A 19 23.39 18.14 1.49
N GLN A 20 22.40 18.26 0.60
CA GLN A 20 22.47 17.71 -0.76
C GLN A 20 23.49 18.46 -1.64
N LYS A 21 23.60 19.79 -1.54
CA LYS A 21 24.60 20.57 -2.29
C LYS A 21 26.02 20.24 -1.81
N LYS A 22 26.20 20.04 -0.50
CA LYS A 22 27.46 19.57 0.11
C LYS A 22 27.78 18.14 -0.32
N ALA A 23 26.79 17.25 -0.33
CA ALA A 23 26.92 15.87 -0.82
C ALA A 23 27.28 15.84 -2.31
N LYS A 24 26.59 16.60 -3.18
CA LYS A 24 26.90 16.67 -4.62
C LYS A 24 28.33 17.14 -4.88
N ARG A 25 28.81 18.15 -4.14
CA ARG A 25 30.20 18.63 -4.22
C ARG A 25 31.20 17.56 -3.77
N LEU A 26 30.92 16.89 -2.65
CA LEU A 26 31.78 15.83 -2.11
C LEU A 26 31.85 14.61 -3.03
N ILE A 27 30.72 14.21 -3.62
CA ILE A 27 30.67 13.10 -4.59
C ILE A 27 31.43 13.48 -5.87
N ALA A 28 31.28 14.72 -6.36
CA ALA A 28 32.03 15.21 -7.52
C ALA A 28 33.54 15.28 -7.26
N SER A 29 33.97 15.64 -6.04
CA SER A 29 35.39 15.64 -5.66
C SER A 29 35.96 14.23 -5.45
N GLN A 30 35.19 13.29 -4.90
CA GLN A 30 35.61 11.90 -4.72
C GLN A 30 35.80 11.17 -6.06
N ALA A 31 35.00 11.53 -7.07
CA ALA A 31 35.18 11.08 -8.45
C ALA A 31 36.54 11.50 -9.08
N HIS A 32 37.21 12.50 -8.50
CA HIS A 32 38.51 13.02 -8.97
C HIS A 32 39.70 12.61 -8.07
N SER A 33 39.49 12.20 -6.81
CA SER A 33 40.57 12.03 -5.82
C SER A 33 40.86 10.59 -5.37
N ALA A 34 40.28 9.57 -6.01
CA ALA A 34 40.39 8.17 -5.59
C ALA A 34 41.75 7.52 -5.97
N VAL A 35 42.87 8.15 -5.58
CA VAL A 35 44.20 7.57 -5.66
C VAL A 35 45.01 8.05 -4.45
N ARG A 36 45.14 7.21 -3.41
CA ARG A 36 46.26 7.33 -2.47
C ARG A 36 47.05 6.02 -2.50
N LYS A 37 48.34 6.13 -2.82
CA LYS A 37 49.32 5.04 -2.74
C LYS A 37 49.47 4.56 -1.28
N PRO A 38 49.68 3.27 -1.02
CA PRO A 38 50.33 2.83 0.20
C PRO A 38 51.86 3.00 0.05
N GLY A 39 52.48 3.81 0.91
CA GLY A 39 53.93 3.79 1.13
C GLY A 39 54.63 5.15 1.19
N ALA A 40 54.94 5.59 2.41
CA ALA A 40 56.25 6.05 2.89
C ALA A 40 56.08 6.68 4.29
N ALA A 41 56.83 6.19 5.27
CA ALA A 41 56.77 6.62 6.65
C ALA A 41 57.28 8.06 6.84
N GLY A 42 56.58 8.83 7.68
CA GLY A 42 56.97 10.16 8.15
C GLY A 42 55.92 10.68 9.12
N ALA A 43 56.31 10.87 10.38
CA ALA A 43 55.40 11.07 11.52
C ALA A 43 54.65 12.42 11.51
N ALA A 44 53.34 12.35 11.79
CA ALA A 44 52.56 13.16 12.74
C ALA A 44 51.10 13.39 12.25
N GLN A 45 50.13 13.02 13.09
CA GLN A 45 48.66 12.99 12.91
C GLN A 45 48.11 11.84 12.06
N THR A 46 47.61 10.79 12.72
CA THR A 46 46.95 9.63 12.10
C THR A 46 45.61 10.04 11.46
N PRO A 47 45.47 10.06 10.12
CA PRO A 47 44.15 10.21 9.51
C PRO A 47 43.46 8.85 9.63
N SER A 48 42.36 8.78 10.39
CA SER A 48 41.44 7.63 10.36
C SER A 48 41.14 7.27 8.90
N SER A 49 41.43 6.03 8.50
CA SER A 49 41.24 5.56 7.12
C SER A 49 39.79 5.83 6.65
N VAL A 50 39.57 6.00 5.35
CA VAL A 50 38.23 6.23 4.78
C VAL A 50 37.23 5.17 5.28
N PHE A 51 37.70 3.93 5.40
CA PHE A 51 36.94 2.83 6.01
C PHE A 51 36.52 3.10 7.46
N ALA A 52 37.45 3.50 8.33
CA ALA A 52 37.14 3.78 9.73
C ALA A 52 36.16 4.97 9.86
N GLN A 53 36.27 5.98 9.00
CA GLN A 53 35.29 7.08 8.96
C GLN A 53 33.90 6.60 8.53
N ASN A 54 33.82 5.75 7.50
CA ASN A 54 32.56 5.17 7.06
C ASN A 54 31.95 4.28 8.15
N MET A 55 32.75 3.44 8.79
CA MET A 55 32.31 2.53 9.84
C MET A 55 31.77 3.28 11.06
N GLU A 56 32.41 4.38 11.45
CA GLU A 56 31.92 5.25 12.52
C GLU A 56 30.57 5.91 12.15
N ARG A 57 30.39 6.31 10.89
CA ARG A 57 29.09 6.83 10.42
C ARG A 57 28.00 5.75 10.45
N VAL A 58 28.32 4.51 10.04
CA VAL A 58 27.39 3.38 10.14
C VAL A 58 27.03 3.13 11.60
N LYS A 59 28.01 3.03 12.50
CA LYS A 59 27.80 2.82 13.93
C LYS A 59 26.85 3.84 14.55
N ARG A 60 27.02 5.13 14.21
CA ARG A 60 26.19 6.23 14.74
C ARG A 60 24.76 6.25 14.19
N SER A 61 24.57 5.84 12.94
CA SER A 61 23.28 6.03 12.24
C SER A 61 22.48 4.74 12.05
N ARG A 62 23.14 3.58 12.11
CA ARG A 62 22.62 2.28 11.64
C ARG A 62 23.25 1.11 12.41
N LYS A 63 22.83 0.90 13.67
CA LYS A 63 23.37 -0.18 14.52
C LYS A 63 23.32 -1.56 13.85
N TRP A 64 22.16 -1.94 13.30
CA TRP A 64 21.99 -3.24 12.64
C TRP A 64 23.01 -3.47 11.49
N LEU A 65 23.28 -2.44 10.68
CA LEU A 65 24.25 -2.56 9.59
C LEU A 65 25.69 -2.65 10.12
N PHE A 66 25.99 -1.92 11.20
CA PHE A 66 27.30 -1.99 11.87
C PHE A 66 27.56 -3.41 12.41
N ASP A 67 26.58 -3.97 13.13
CA ASP A 67 26.67 -5.32 13.69
C ASP A 67 26.89 -6.33 12.55
N ARG A 68 26.06 -6.28 11.49
CA ARG A 68 26.16 -7.15 10.32
C ARG A 68 27.53 -7.09 9.65
N LEU A 69 28.06 -5.89 9.42
CA LEU A 69 29.38 -5.71 8.79
C LEU A 69 30.54 -6.12 9.68
N SER A 70 30.34 -6.13 11.00
CA SER A 70 31.37 -6.54 11.98
C SER A 70 31.40 -8.05 12.19
N GLU A 71 30.23 -8.70 12.16
CA GLU A 71 30.06 -10.12 12.47
C GLU A 71 30.21 -11.04 11.25
N THR A 72 29.95 -10.53 10.03
CA THR A 72 30.02 -11.36 8.82
C THR A 72 31.49 -11.59 8.44
N PRO A 73 32.02 -12.84 8.44
CA PRO A 73 33.39 -13.11 8.01
C PRO A 73 33.58 -12.83 6.52
N GLN A 74 34.82 -12.61 6.09
CA GLN A 74 35.13 -12.47 4.67
C GLN A 74 35.10 -13.83 3.98
N THR A 75 34.35 -13.92 2.89
CA THR A 75 34.08 -15.18 2.17
C THR A 75 34.43 -15.11 0.67
N LEU A 76 34.56 -13.92 0.10
CA LEU A 76 34.93 -13.70 -1.29
C LEU A 76 36.40 -13.29 -1.43
N GLY A 77 37.06 -13.81 -2.47
CA GLY A 77 38.32 -13.27 -2.95
C GLY A 77 38.06 -11.94 -3.65
N LEU A 78 38.58 -10.85 -3.09
CA LEU A 78 38.37 -9.50 -3.59
C LEU A 78 39.72 -8.85 -3.91
N GLU A 79 39.83 -8.28 -5.10
CA GLU A 79 41.01 -7.54 -5.53
C GLU A 79 40.59 -6.19 -6.12
N VAL A 80 41.04 -5.10 -5.51
CA VAL A 80 40.85 -3.75 -6.06
C VAL A 80 41.95 -3.48 -7.08
N ARG A 81 41.57 -3.29 -8.34
CA ARG A 81 42.50 -3.03 -9.46
C ARG A 81 42.39 -1.59 -9.92
N ARG A 82 43.49 -1.05 -10.46
CA ARG A 82 43.50 0.29 -11.06
C ARG A 82 43.12 0.20 -12.53
N THR A 83 42.26 1.08 -12.99
CA THR A 83 41.85 1.19 -14.40
C THR A 83 42.72 2.17 -15.17
N GLU A 84 42.56 2.21 -16.49
CA GLU A 84 43.20 3.21 -17.37
C GLU A 84 42.84 4.64 -16.97
N SER A 85 41.59 4.90 -16.56
CA SER A 85 41.16 6.19 -16.02
C SER A 85 41.75 6.52 -14.64
N GLY A 86 42.56 5.62 -14.07
CA GLY A 86 43.16 5.74 -12.75
C GLY A 86 42.22 5.49 -11.58
N ARG A 87 40.94 5.18 -11.84
CA ARG A 87 39.93 4.88 -10.82
C ARG A 87 39.98 3.37 -10.49
N PRO A 88 39.54 2.96 -9.29
CA PRO A 88 39.52 1.54 -8.96
C PRO A 88 38.33 0.79 -9.58
N THR A 89 38.58 -0.42 -10.07
CA THR A 89 37.58 -1.47 -10.29
C THR A 89 37.74 -2.57 -9.23
N LEU A 90 36.75 -3.46 -9.11
CA LEU A 90 36.76 -4.57 -8.17
C LEU A 90 36.64 -5.90 -8.93
N ALA A 91 37.67 -6.74 -8.83
CA ALA A 91 37.61 -8.12 -9.25
C ALA A 91 37.13 -8.99 -8.08
N VAL A 92 36.15 -9.85 -8.37
CA VAL A 92 35.56 -10.80 -7.43
C VAL A 92 35.83 -12.21 -7.94
N THR A 93 36.52 -13.01 -7.13
CA THR A 93 36.73 -14.43 -7.40
C THR A 93 35.65 -15.23 -6.69
N ALA A 94 34.78 -15.87 -7.48
CA ALA A 94 33.76 -16.78 -6.96
C ALA A 94 34.38 -18.10 -6.47
N LYS A 95 33.60 -18.91 -5.76
CA LYS A 95 34.07 -20.20 -5.21
C LYS A 95 34.53 -21.20 -6.27
N ASP A 96 34.04 -21.07 -7.49
CA ASP A 96 34.43 -21.86 -8.67
C ASP A 96 35.70 -21.35 -9.36
N GLY A 97 36.34 -20.31 -8.81
CA GLY A 97 37.55 -19.69 -9.35
C GLY A 97 37.29 -18.67 -10.46
N LYS A 98 36.04 -18.48 -10.90
CA LYS A 98 35.70 -17.50 -11.92
C LYS A 98 35.88 -16.08 -11.38
N VAL A 99 36.66 -15.28 -12.10
CA VAL A 99 36.86 -13.87 -11.79
C VAL A 99 35.84 -13.02 -12.56
N THR A 100 35.11 -12.18 -11.84
CA THR A 100 34.16 -11.21 -12.41
C THR A 100 34.54 -9.82 -11.98
N LEU A 101 34.63 -8.89 -12.93
CA LEU A 101 34.85 -7.48 -12.65
C LEU A 101 33.51 -6.79 -12.43
N LEU A 102 33.43 -6.02 -11.36
CA LEU A 102 32.20 -5.30 -11.01
C LEU A 102 32.08 -3.94 -11.69
N HIS A 103 33.15 -3.41 -12.27
CA HIS A 103 33.15 -2.14 -12.99
C HIS A 103 34.09 -2.23 -14.18
N SER A 104 33.89 -1.37 -15.17
CA SER A 104 34.73 -1.23 -16.35
C SER A 104 36.22 -1.20 -16.01
N GLU A 105 37.04 -1.92 -16.78
CA GLU A 105 38.51 -1.86 -16.68
C GLU A 105 39.11 -0.56 -17.26
N HIS A 106 38.31 0.19 -18.03
CA HIS A 106 38.74 1.44 -18.65
C HIS A 106 38.33 2.66 -17.79
N ASP A 107 37.02 2.92 -17.65
CA ASP A 107 36.49 4.02 -16.81
C ASP A 107 35.18 3.63 -16.11
N PRO A 108 35.26 3.16 -14.84
CA PRO A 108 34.11 2.84 -13.99
C PRO A 108 33.09 3.97 -13.84
N LEU A 109 33.54 5.23 -13.83
CA LEU A 109 32.64 6.36 -13.61
C LEU A 109 31.83 6.66 -14.88
N ALA A 110 32.46 6.60 -16.04
CA ALA A 110 31.77 6.79 -17.31
C ALA A 110 30.70 5.71 -17.54
N GLU A 111 31.01 4.47 -17.20
CA GLU A 111 30.05 3.34 -17.18
C GLU A 111 28.85 3.65 -16.29
N ALA A 112 29.10 4.06 -15.03
CA ALA A 112 28.04 4.38 -14.08
C ALA A 112 27.16 5.56 -14.55
N ILE A 113 27.76 6.62 -15.09
CA ILE A 113 27.03 7.78 -15.63
C ILE A 113 26.11 7.36 -16.77
N LYS A 114 26.62 6.57 -17.72
CA LYS A 114 25.87 6.03 -18.85
C LYS A 114 24.73 5.15 -18.35
N HIS A 115 25.02 4.19 -17.47
CA HIS A 115 24.02 3.28 -16.92
C HIS A 115 22.87 4.03 -16.23
N VAL A 116 23.19 4.93 -15.29
CA VAL A 116 22.18 5.69 -14.54
C VAL A 116 21.40 6.65 -15.44
N SER A 117 21.98 7.12 -16.56
CA SER A 117 21.29 8.08 -17.46
C SER A 117 20.15 7.48 -18.25
N THR A 118 20.08 6.15 -18.33
CA THR A 118 18.96 5.43 -18.96
C THR A 118 17.67 5.51 -18.15
N VAL A 119 17.74 5.93 -16.88
CA VAL A 119 16.61 6.02 -15.96
C VAL A 119 16.34 7.48 -15.61
N LYS A 120 15.11 7.95 -15.85
CA LYS A 120 14.64 9.28 -15.43
C LYS A 120 14.47 9.31 -13.92
N LEU A 121 15.50 9.78 -13.20
CA LEU A 121 15.54 9.79 -11.73
C LEU A 121 15.04 11.08 -11.10
N GLU A 122 14.91 12.15 -11.89
CA GLU A 122 14.55 13.51 -11.46
C GLU A 122 13.12 13.58 -10.91
N GLU A 123 12.28 12.62 -11.28
CA GLU A 123 10.89 12.50 -10.84
C GLU A 123 10.67 11.31 -9.88
N ALA A 124 11.76 10.63 -9.48
CA ALA A 124 11.67 9.46 -8.63
C ALA A 124 11.18 9.84 -7.23
N GLN A 125 10.11 9.20 -6.76
CA GLN A 125 9.74 9.22 -5.35
C GLN A 125 10.40 8.08 -4.59
N TYR A 126 10.66 6.98 -5.29
CA TYR A 126 11.30 5.78 -4.78
C TYR A 126 12.35 5.32 -5.78
N LEU A 127 13.55 5.02 -5.29
CA LEU A 127 14.62 4.40 -6.05
C LEU A 127 15.03 3.09 -5.35
N ILE A 128 15.04 1.99 -6.09
CA ILE A 128 15.55 0.70 -5.63
C ILE A 128 16.79 0.38 -6.43
N ILE A 129 17.92 0.17 -5.75
CA ILE A 129 19.20 -0.19 -6.35
C ILE A 129 19.55 -1.62 -5.95
N LEU A 130 19.72 -2.49 -6.95
CA LEU A 130 20.15 -3.87 -6.77
C LEU A 130 21.64 -3.98 -7.10
N GLY A 131 22.47 -4.24 -6.08
CA GLY A 131 23.92 -4.24 -6.15
C GLY A 131 24.53 -2.87 -5.85
N PHE A 132 25.53 -2.86 -4.96
CA PHE A 132 26.32 -1.68 -4.61
C PHE A 132 27.62 -1.64 -5.40
N GLY A 133 28.29 -2.79 -5.57
CA GLY A 133 29.63 -2.82 -6.16
C GLY A 133 30.58 -1.93 -5.35
N LEU A 134 31.31 -1.01 -6.01
CA LEU A 134 32.09 0.03 -5.34
C LEU A 134 31.28 1.32 -5.12
N GLY A 135 30.05 1.40 -5.63
CA GLY A 135 29.12 2.51 -5.37
C GLY A 135 29.09 3.61 -6.44
N TYR A 136 29.77 3.47 -7.58
CA TYR A 136 29.78 4.51 -8.63
C TYR A 136 28.38 4.89 -9.10
N HIS A 137 27.56 3.91 -9.49
CA HIS A 137 26.17 4.13 -9.92
C HIS A 137 25.27 4.60 -8.80
N VAL A 138 25.51 4.14 -7.56
CA VAL A 138 24.78 4.62 -6.37
C VAL A 138 25.02 6.11 -6.19
N LEU A 139 26.28 6.51 -6.10
CA LEU A 139 26.69 7.90 -5.88
C LEU A 139 26.22 8.80 -7.03
N GLU A 140 26.24 8.33 -8.26
CA GLU A 140 25.70 9.06 -9.41
C GLU A 140 24.18 9.21 -9.34
N ALA A 141 23.45 8.14 -9.01
CA ALA A 141 22.01 8.18 -8.83
C ALA A 141 21.60 9.17 -7.73
N MET A 142 22.35 9.22 -6.62
CA MET A 142 22.10 10.16 -5.51
C MET A 142 22.22 11.64 -5.93
N LYS A 143 22.93 11.96 -7.02
CA LYS A 143 22.98 13.34 -7.57
C LYS A 143 21.72 13.71 -8.33
N ARG A 144 21.00 12.73 -8.89
CA ARG A 144 19.88 12.94 -9.83
C ARG A 144 18.52 12.83 -9.16
N VAL A 145 18.40 12.01 -8.10
CA VAL A 145 17.14 11.88 -7.37
C VAL A 145 16.75 13.15 -6.59
N PRO A 146 15.44 13.45 -6.46
CA PRO A 146 14.93 14.47 -5.55
C PRO A 146 15.38 14.26 -4.10
N PRO A 147 15.55 15.32 -3.30
CA PRO A 147 15.85 15.19 -1.87
C PRO A 147 14.74 14.52 -1.05
N SER A 148 13.53 14.41 -1.59
CA SER A 148 12.41 13.67 -0.98
C SER A 148 12.33 12.21 -1.41
N CYS A 149 13.17 11.76 -2.36
CA CYS A 149 13.15 10.39 -2.87
C CYS A 149 13.63 9.42 -1.78
N LYS A 150 12.80 8.42 -1.45
CA LYS A 150 13.26 7.30 -0.62
C LYS A 150 14.11 6.36 -1.46
N VAL A 151 15.24 5.92 -0.91
CA VAL A 151 16.18 5.05 -1.64
C VAL A 151 16.38 3.75 -0.88
N PHE A 152 16.25 2.63 -1.56
CA PHE A 152 16.54 1.30 -1.06
C PHE A 152 17.74 0.76 -1.80
N ILE A 153 18.78 0.38 -1.07
CA ILE A 153 19.99 -0.17 -1.65
C ILE A 153 20.17 -1.57 -1.10
N ILE A 154 20.25 -2.56 -1.98
CA ILE A 154 20.33 -3.96 -1.63
C ILE A 154 21.66 -4.49 -2.15
N GLU A 155 22.55 -4.87 -1.25
CA GLU A 155 23.82 -5.53 -1.56
C GLU A 155 23.86 -6.91 -0.90
N GLN A 156 24.02 -7.96 -1.70
CA GLN A 156 24.02 -9.34 -1.21
C GLN A 156 25.31 -9.71 -0.48
N SER A 157 26.41 -8.99 -0.70
CA SER A 157 27.71 -9.30 -0.07
C SER A 157 28.21 -8.21 0.87
N ALA A 158 28.39 -8.56 2.15
CA ALA A 158 29.09 -7.71 3.10
C ALA A 158 30.54 -7.42 2.67
N ASP A 159 31.20 -8.36 1.99
CA ASP A 159 32.58 -8.19 1.51
C ASP A 159 32.68 -7.09 0.46
N ILE A 160 31.77 -7.11 -0.53
CA ILE A 160 31.71 -6.09 -1.58
C ILE A 160 31.39 -4.72 -0.97
N PHE A 161 30.44 -4.65 -0.03
CA PHE A 161 30.12 -3.39 0.64
C PHE A 161 31.30 -2.85 1.47
N ARG A 162 32.03 -3.73 2.20
CA ARG A 162 33.27 -3.35 2.91
C ARG A 162 34.33 -2.83 1.96
N ALA A 163 34.54 -3.50 0.81
CA ALA A 163 35.48 -3.03 -0.21
C ALA A 163 35.12 -1.61 -0.70
N ALA A 164 33.85 -1.32 -0.93
CA ALA A 164 33.41 0.03 -1.27
C ALA A 164 33.73 1.06 -0.16
N MET A 165 33.53 0.68 1.11
CA MET A 165 33.88 1.53 2.27
C MET A 165 35.38 1.80 2.40
N HIS A 166 36.25 0.95 1.87
CA HIS A 166 37.69 1.21 1.81
C HIS A 166 38.07 2.22 0.72
N VAL A 167 37.28 2.29 -0.35
CA VAL A 167 37.61 3.05 -1.55
C VAL A 167 36.98 4.46 -1.54
N PHE A 168 35.72 4.59 -1.13
CA PHE A 168 34.97 5.85 -1.19
C PHE A 168 34.47 6.29 0.18
N ASP A 169 34.42 7.60 0.46
CA ASP A 169 33.65 8.12 1.60
C ASP A 169 32.16 8.09 1.25
N LEU A 170 31.48 7.07 1.78
CA LEU A 170 30.07 6.77 1.56
C LEU A 170 29.14 7.60 2.46
N GLY A 171 29.68 8.57 3.19
CA GLY A 171 28.94 9.53 3.99
C GLY A 171 27.69 10.14 3.33
N PRO A 172 27.75 10.59 2.07
CA PRO A 172 26.59 11.10 1.34
C PRO A 172 25.40 10.14 1.23
N VAL A 173 25.65 8.82 1.35
CA VAL A 173 24.65 7.76 1.28
C VAL A 173 24.29 7.30 2.69
N ILE A 174 25.28 6.94 3.51
CA ILE A 174 25.09 6.36 4.85
C ILE A 174 24.33 7.32 5.77
N SER A 175 24.68 8.61 5.73
CA SER A 175 24.13 9.62 6.64
C SER A 175 22.73 10.13 6.24
N ARG A 176 22.16 9.66 5.11
CA ARG A 176 20.83 10.09 4.66
C ARG A 176 19.72 9.25 5.32
N PRO A 177 18.77 9.88 6.03
CA PRO A 177 17.70 9.16 6.74
C PRO A 177 16.67 8.52 5.79
N ASP A 178 16.56 9.04 4.57
CA ASP A 178 15.70 8.57 3.49
C ASP A 178 16.31 7.41 2.68
N VAL A 179 17.55 7.02 2.99
CA VAL A 179 18.22 5.86 2.39
C VAL A 179 18.13 4.68 3.37
N LYS A 180 17.66 3.53 2.89
CA LYS A 180 17.71 2.24 3.57
C LYS A 180 18.71 1.34 2.85
N ILE A 181 19.65 0.77 3.60
CA ILE A 181 20.73 -0.07 3.06
C ILE A 181 20.60 -1.45 3.68
N PHE A 182 20.44 -2.46 2.83
CA PHE A 182 20.35 -3.87 3.19
C PHE A 182 21.61 -4.57 2.68
N VAL A 183 22.40 -5.15 3.57
CA VAL A 183 23.66 -5.82 3.25
C VAL A 183 23.65 -7.24 3.78
N GLY A 184 23.91 -8.23 2.92
CA GLY A 184 23.99 -9.64 3.33
C GLY A 184 22.66 -10.20 3.86
N THR A 185 21.54 -9.64 3.39
CA THR A 185 20.19 -9.99 3.87
C THR A 185 19.45 -10.88 2.89
N ASP A 186 18.63 -11.75 3.44
CA ASP A 186 17.67 -12.51 2.66
C ASP A 186 16.40 -11.68 2.32
N LEU A 187 15.49 -12.33 1.58
CA LEU A 187 14.21 -11.74 1.20
C LEU A 187 13.29 -11.49 2.40
N HIS A 188 13.42 -12.26 3.48
CA HIS A 188 12.58 -12.13 4.66
C HIS A 188 12.87 -10.84 5.43
N GLU A 189 14.08 -10.28 5.33
CA GLU A 189 14.42 -8.97 5.90
C GLU A 189 14.07 -7.81 4.95
N ILE A 190 14.28 -7.97 3.63
CA ILE A 190 14.08 -6.91 2.63
C ILE A 190 12.59 -6.63 2.39
N MET A 191 11.79 -7.69 2.19
CA MET A 191 10.42 -7.55 1.70
C MET A 191 9.48 -6.86 2.70
N PRO A 192 9.50 -7.16 4.02
CA PRO A 192 8.70 -6.43 4.98
C PRO A 192 8.98 -4.92 4.99
N ALA A 193 10.25 -4.52 4.89
CA ALA A 193 10.63 -3.12 4.89
C ALA A 193 10.17 -2.38 3.64
N LEU A 194 10.24 -3.02 2.47
CA LEU A 194 9.67 -2.50 1.22
C LEU A 194 8.14 -2.40 1.32
N GLN A 195 7.48 -3.47 1.78
CA GLN A 195 6.02 -3.53 1.91
C GLN A 195 5.49 -2.49 2.89
N ASP A 196 6.10 -2.34 4.07
CA ASP A 196 5.70 -1.33 5.05
C ASP A 196 5.83 0.08 4.48
N ASP A 197 6.92 0.35 3.76
CA ASP A 197 7.09 1.62 3.05
C ASP A 197 6.19 1.77 1.83
N PHE A 198 5.57 0.69 1.35
CA PHE A 198 4.58 0.59 0.27
C PHE A 198 3.12 0.43 0.77
N LYS A 199 2.82 0.64 2.06
CA LYS A 199 1.45 0.57 2.62
C LYS A 199 0.61 1.85 2.47
N THR A 200 1.20 3.00 2.13
CA THR A 200 0.51 4.31 2.05
C THR A 200 0.14 4.63 0.60
N PHE A 201 -1.01 5.20 0.27
CA PHE A 201 -1.43 5.43 -1.14
C PHE A 201 -0.62 6.50 -1.93
N LYS A 202 0.67 6.70 -1.61
CA LYS A 202 1.53 7.79 -2.05
C LYS A 202 2.46 7.45 -3.21
N TYR A 203 2.37 6.28 -3.84
CA TYR A 203 3.44 5.82 -4.74
C TYR A 203 3.16 6.14 -6.19
N HIS A 204 3.91 7.11 -6.68
CA HIS A 204 4.09 7.36 -8.10
C HIS A 204 5.59 7.31 -8.40
N ASN A 205 5.96 6.90 -9.61
CA ASN A 205 7.34 6.97 -10.11
C ASN A 205 8.38 6.19 -9.26
N ILE A 206 8.15 4.89 -9.07
CA ILE A 206 9.17 3.97 -8.55
C ILE A 206 10.17 3.66 -9.66
N LYS A 207 11.47 3.80 -9.38
CA LYS A 207 12.56 3.53 -10.31
C LYS A 207 13.43 2.40 -9.78
N ILE A 208 13.89 1.52 -10.67
CA ILE A 208 14.78 0.42 -10.34
C ILE A 208 16.06 0.61 -11.14
N VAL A 209 17.21 0.51 -10.47
CA VAL A 209 18.54 0.49 -11.08
C VAL A 209 19.20 -0.83 -10.69
N ILE A 210 19.57 -1.64 -11.68
CA ILE A 210 20.17 -2.95 -11.47
C ILE A 210 21.62 -2.87 -11.90
N HIS A 211 22.54 -3.14 -10.98
CA HIS A 211 23.96 -3.23 -11.28
C HIS A 211 24.27 -4.57 -11.98
N PRO A 212 24.52 -4.60 -13.31
CA PRO A 212 24.52 -5.84 -14.07
C PRO A 212 25.58 -6.87 -13.60
N PRO A 213 26.84 -6.47 -13.29
CA PRO A 213 27.83 -7.41 -12.77
C PRO A 213 27.44 -8.03 -11.43
N SER A 214 26.83 -7.26 -10.52
CA SER A 214 26.30 -7.79 -9.26
C SER A 214 25.14 -8.76 -9.51
N ALA A 215 24.23 -8.44 -10.44
CA ALA A 215 23.12 -9.31 -10.80
C ALA A 215 23.59 -10.65 -11.39
N ALA A 216 24.70 -10.64 -12.15
CA ALA A 216 25.31 -11.85 -12.70
C ALA A 216 25.96 -12.73 -11.61
N LEU A 217 26.55 -12.13 -10.57
CA LEU A 217 27.17 -12.85 -9.46
C LEU A 217 26.16 -13.46 -8.48
N PHE A 218 25.04 -12.78 -8.24
CA PHE A 218 24.08 -13.17 -7.21
C PHE A 218 22.69 -13.40 -7.81
N PRO A 219 22.34 -14.66 -8.14
CA PRO A 219 21.01 -15.02 -8.63
C PRO A 219 19.86 -14.59 -7.72
N THR A 220 20.13 -14.38 -6.42
CA THR A 220 19.18 -13.84 -5.45
C THR A 220 18.57 -12.51 -5.90
N TYR A 221 19.29 -11.67 -6.65
CA TYR A 221 18.72 -10.42 -7.17
C TYR A 221 17.54 -10.65 -8.12
N LYS A 222 17.54 -11.74 -8.89
CA LYS A 222 16.38 -12.13 -9.72
C LYS A 222 15.17 -12.40 -8.83
N ARG A 223 15.34 -13.16 -7.75
CA ARG A 223 14.27 -13.44 -6.78
C ARG A 223 13.76 -12.17 -6.08
N VAL A 224 14.66 -11.23 -5.75
CA VAL A 224 14.28 -9.91 -5.22
C VAL A 224 13.43 -9.16 -6.24
N LEU A 225 13.87 -9.11 -7.50
CA LEU A 225 13.17 -8.42 -8.57
C LEU A 225 11.78 -9.02 -8.85
N ASP A 226 11.66 -10.35 -8.88
CA ASP A 226 10.39 -11.04 -9.09
C ASP A 226 9.38 -10.70 -7.96
N ASN A 227 9.82 -10.72 -6.70
CA ASN A 227 8.99 -10.34 -5.56
C ASN A 227 8.64 -8.85 -5.55
N LEU A 228 9.61 -8.00 -5.89
CA LEU A 228 9.38 -6.57 -6.03
C LEU A 228 8.35 -6.29 -7.13
N ASN A 229 8.47 -6.91 -8.30
CA ASN A 229 7.50 -6.79 -9.38
C ASN A 229 6.09 -7.20 -8.92
N ARG A 230 5.95 -8.28 -8.15
CA ARG A 230 4.66 -8.66 -7.53
C ARG A 230 4.10 -7.54 -6.64
N VAL A 231 4.91 -6.96 -5.76
CA VAL A 231 4.49 -5.84 -4.90
C VAL A 231 4.14 -4.59 -5.73
N LEU A 232 4.93 -4.27 -6.75
CA LEU A 232 4.70 -3.14 -7.63
C LEU A 232 3.41 -3.30 -8.45
N ARG A 233 3.09 -4.52 -8.90
CA ARG A 233 1.80 -4.83 -9.53
C ARG A 233 0.65 -4.53 -8.57
N ILE A 234 0.73 -4.97 -7.31
CA ILE A 234 -0.30 -4.67 -6.29
C ILE A 234 -0.41 -3.16 -6.02
N VAL A 235 0.71 -2.44 -5.95
CA VAL A 235 0.71 -0.98 -5.80
C VAL A 235 0.06 -0.30 -7.00
N GLN A 236 0.43 -0.69 -8.22
CA GLN A 236 -0.11 -0.13 -9.46
C GLN A 236 -1.60 -0.42 -9.60
N ILE A 237 -2.02 -1.63 -9.22
CA ILE A 237 -3.40 -1.99 -9.00
C ILE A 237 -3.95 -0.93 -8.05
N ASN A 238 -3.59 -0.90 -6.76
CA ASN A 238 -4.14 0.03 -5.75
C ASN A 238 -4.28 1.48 -6.24
N VAL A 239 -3.22 2.07 -6.81
CA VAL A 239 -3.24 3.41 -7.41
C VAL A 239 -4.37 3.59 -8.44
N ASN A 240 -4.58 2.61 -9.33
CA ASN A 240 -5.63 2.68 -10.35
C ASN A 240 -7.06 2.65 -9.77
N THR A 241 -7.36 1.90 -8.69
CA THR A 241 -8.70 1.99 -8.04
C THR A 241 -8.86 3.33 -7.38
N VAL A 242 -7.84 3.80 -6.64
CA VAL A 242 -7.92 5.12 -6.01
C VAL A 242 -8.21 6.18 -7.06
N ARG A 243 -7.50 6.15 -8.19
CA ARG A 243 -7.77 7.05 -9.32
C ARG A 243 -9.17 6.90 -9.88
N PHE A 244 -9.65 5.68 -10.12
CA PHE A 244 -10.95 5.44 -10.75
C PHE A 244 -12.12 5.83 -9.84
N PHE A 245 -12.03 5.49 -8.54
CA PHE A 245 -13.13 5.63 -7.59
C PHE A 245 -13.01 6.86 -6.68
N SER A 246 -11.93 7.65 -6.74
CA SER A 246 -11.73 8.85 -5.90
C SER A 246 -12.93 9.77 -5.84
N ARG A 247 -13.55 10.03 -7.00
CA ARG A 247 -14.76 10.86 -7.10
C ARG A 247 -15.92 10.30 -6.31
N LEU A 248 -16.17 9.00 -6.46
CA LEU A 248 -17.26 8.30 -5.79
C LEU A 248 -17.00 8.23 -4.29
N TRP A 249 -15.76 7.89 -3.90
CA TRP A 249 -15.35 7.81 -2.51
C TRP A 249 -15.44 9.15 -1.80
N LEU A 250 -15.03 10.25 -2.43
CA LEU A 250 -15.19 11.58 -1.84
C LEU A 250 -16.67 11.92 -1.65
N LYS A 251 -17.50 11.70 -2.68
CA LYS A 251 -18.95 11.91 -2.60
C LYS A 251 -19.55 11.16 -1.41
N HIS A 252 -19.31 9.86 -1.32
CA HIS A 252 -19.89 9.04 -0.24
C HIS A 252 -19.37 9.42 1.14
N ASN A 253 -18.06 9.66 1.30
CA ASN A 253 -17.52 10.11 2.57
C ASN A 253 -18.17 11.40 3.07
N LEU A 254 -18.42 12.37 2.17
CA LEU A 254 -19.10 13.62 2.51
C LEU A 254 -20.57 13.40 2.85
N LEU A 255 -21.31 12.67 2.01
CA LEU A 255 -22.74 12.37 2.24
C LEU A 255 -22.98 11.52 3.50
N ASN A 256 -22.00 10.71 3.88
CA ASN A 256 -22.07 9.89 5.08
C ASN A 256 -21.70 10.65 6.35
N LEU A 257 -21.13 11.86 6.30
CA LEU A 257 -20.69 12.61 7.48
C LEU A 257 -21.72 12.61 8.64
N PRO A 258 -23.02 12.86 8.43
CA PRO A 258 -24.01 12.80 9.52
C PRO A 258 -24.13 11.40 10.13
N ARG A 259 -24.11 10.34 9.30
CA ARG A 259 -24.10 8.96 9.78
C ARG A 259 -22.81 8.66 10.54
N ILE A 260 -21.67 9.08 10.01
CA ILE A 260 -20.36 8.84 10.63
C ILE A 260 -20.26 9.45 12.02
N VAL A 261 -20.80 10.66 12.22
CA VAL A 261 -20.82 11.31 13.54
C VAL A 261 -21.78 10.60 14.52
N ARG A 262 -22.83 9.94 14.01
CA ARG A 262 -23.84 9.24 14.81
C ARG A 262 -23.46 7.78 15.12
N SER A 263 -22.87 7.07 14.18
CA SER A 263 -22.56 5.64 14.29
C SER A 263 -21.37 5.38 15.22
N PRO A 264 -21.38 4.28 15.99
CA PRO A 264 -20.20 3.83 16.70
C PRO A 264 -19.07 3.44 15.74
N GLY A 265 -17.85 3.59 16.25
CA GLY A 265 -16.65 3.15 15.56
C GLY A 265 -16.40 1.67 15.66
N VAL A 266 -15.72 1.07 14.68
CA VAL A 266 -15.13 -0.28 14.84
C VAL A 266 -14.22 -0.40 16.06
N LYS A 267 -13.63 0.69 16.55
CA LYS A 267 -12.88 0.74 17.80
C LYS A 267 -13.71 0.25 19.01
N SER A 268 -15.02 0.46 19.01
CA SER A 268 -15.89 -0.01 20.09
C SER A 268 -15.99 -1.53 20.16
N LEU A 269 -15.65 -2.22 19.07
CA LEU A 269 -15.59 -3.69 18.97
C LEU A 269 -14.26 -4.26 19.45
N HIS A 270 -13.29 -3.43 19.80
CA HIS A 270 -11.98 -3.91 20.25
C HIS A 270 -12.10 -4.79 21.51
N LYS A 271 -11.56 -6.01 21.41
CA LYS A 271 -11.53 -7.04 22.46
C LYS A 271 -12.89 -7.36 23.09
N GLN A 272 -13.99 -7.29 22.33
CA GLN A 272 -15.32 -7.64 22.84
C GLN A 272 -15.58 -9.15 22.91
N PHE A 273 -14.84 -9.95 22.16
CA PHE A 273 -15.02 -11.41 22.08
C PHE A 273 -13.68 -12.15 22.31
N PRO A 274 -12.98 -11.90 23.44
CA PRO A 274 -11.68 -12.48 23.69
C PRO A 274 -11.76 -14.02 23.74
N GLY A 275 -10.98 -14.70 22.91
CA GLY A 275 -10.90 -16.17 22.89
C GLY A 275 -12.15 -16.88 22.37
N LYS A 276 -13.11 -16.14 21.78
CA LYS A 276 -14.27 -16.76 21.13
C LYS A 276 -13.96 -17.06 19.66
N PRO A 277 -14.46 -18.18 19.11
CA PRO A 277 -14.23 -18.50 17.70
C PRO A 277 -14.94 -17.50 16.80
N ALA A 278 -14.27 -17.07 15.74
CA ALA A 278 -14.88 -16.32 14.64
C ALA A 278 -14.87 -17.16 13.36
N ILE A 279 -15.99 -17.20 12.63
CA ILE A 279 -16.11 -17.85 11.33
C ILE A 279 -16.29 -16.77 10.27
N LEU A 280 -15.32 -16.64 9.38
CA LEU A 280 -15.33 -15.69 8.27
C LEU A 280 -15.88 -16.41 7.04
N VAL A 281 -17.08 -16.01 6.64
CA VAL A 281 -17.81 -16.58 5.52
C VAL A 281 -17.64 -15.71 4.29
N SER A 282 -16.74 -16.13 3.41
CA SER A 282 -16.53 -15.52 2.10
C SER A 282 -17.38 -16.18 1.02
N ALA A 283 -17.54 -15.51 -0.12
CA ALA A 283 -18.43 -15.93 -1.19
C ALA A 283 -17.76 -16.83 -2.25
N GLY A 284 -16.63 -17.48 -1.91
CA GLY A 284 -15.95 -18.40 -2.82
C GLY A 284 -16.77 -19.68 -3.08
N PRO A 285 -16.63 -20.30 -4.25
CA PRO A 285 -17.37 -21.51 -4.64
C PRO A 285 -17.35 -22.67 -3.63
N SER A 286 -16.34 -22.81 -2.78
CA SER A 286 -16.30 -23.87 -1.75
C SER A 286 -17.33 -23.70 -0.63
N LEU A 287 -17.96 -22.51 -0.52
CA LEU A 287 -19.03 -22.27 0.44
C LEU A 287 -20.20 -23.24 0.24
N ASP A 288 -20.55 -23.57 -1.00
CA ASP A 288 -21.72 -24.40 -1.33
C ASP A 288 -21.68 -25.77 -0.62
N LYS A 289 -20.49 -26.33 -0.40
CA LYS A 289 -20.31 -27.61 0.32
C LYS A 289 -20.50 -27.52 1.83
N ASN A 290 -20.31 -26.33 2.37
CA ASN A 290 -20.11 -26.11 3.80
C ASN A 290 -21.22 -25.26 4.45
N ILE A 291 -22.04 -24.59 3.63
CA ILE A 291 -22.99 -23.58 4.10
C ILE A 291 -23.94 -24.12 5.18
N ASP A 292 -24.56 -25.29 4.97
CA ASP A 292 -25.50 -25.87 5.94
C ASP A 292 -24.85 -26.22 7.29
N GLN A 293 -23.55 -26.53 7.31
CA GLN A 293 -22.83 -26.87 8.54
C GLN A 293 -22.74 -25.67 9.50
N LEU A 294 -22.80 -24.44 8.98
CA LEU A 294 -22.75 -23.21 9.77
C LEU A 294 -23.91 -23.09 10.77
N ARG A 295 -25.06 -23.73 10.51
CA ARG A 295 -26.18 -23.76 11.47
C ARG A 295 -25.75 -24.26 12.86
N LYS A 296 -24.78 -25.19 12.91
CA LYS A 296 -24.26 -25.75 14.16
C LYS A 296 -23.41 -24.76 14.97
N ALA A 297 -22.90 -23.71 14.33
CA ALA A 297 -22.08 -22.68 14.96
C ALA A 297 -22.87 -21.43 15.39
N VAL A 298 -24.12 -21.28 14.94
CA VAL A 298 -24.98 -20.15 15.31
C VAL A 298 -25.13 -20.11 16.83
N GLY A 299 -24.84 -18.96 17.43
CA GLY A 299 -24.87 -18.76 18.89
C GLY A 299 -23.68 -19.39 19.63
N LYS A 300 -22.70 -19.97 18.94
CA LYS A 300 -21.47 -20.55 19.54
C LYS A 300 -20.17 -20.00 18.93
N ALA A 301 -20.29 -19.17 17.90
CA ALA A 301 -19.20 -18.45 17.25
C ALA A 301 -19.68 -17.09 16.74
N ILE A 302 -18.74 -16.19 16.52
CA ILE A 302 -18.99 -14.93 15.82
C ILE A 302 -18.98 -15.21 14.31
N ILE A 303 -20.15 -15.19 13.68
CA ILE A 303 -20.27 -15.39 12.23
C ILE A 303 -20.15 -14.03 11.54
N LEU A 304 -19.09 -13.90 10.74
CA LEU A 304 -18.72 -12.73 9.96
C LEU A 304 -18.96 -13.04 8.47
N SER A 305 -19.99 -12.45 7.88
CA SER A 305 -20.31 -12.62 6.45
C SER A 305 -19.71 -11.50 5.61
N ALA A 306 -19.11 -11.82 4.47
CA ALA A 306 -18.94 -10.83 3.42
C ALA A 306 -20.31 -10.43 2.83
N ASP A 307 -20.48 -9.17 2.42
CA ASP A 307 -21.69 -8.68 1.73
C ASP A 307 -22.20 -9.64 0.64
N THR A 308 -21.29 -10.15 -0.18
CA THR A 308 -21.54 -11.10 -1.27
C THR A 308 -22.03 -12.47 -0.80
N SER A 309 -21.68 -12.92 0.42
CA SER A 309 -22.13 -14.21 0.99
C SER A 309 -23.41 -14.10 1.82
N LEU A 310 -23.89 -12.89 2.11
CA LEU A 310 -25.05 -12.67 2.97
C LEU A 310 -26.33 -13.33 2.41
N ARG A 311 -26.62 -13.11 1.12
CA ARG A 311 -27.84 -13.65 0.49
C ARG A 311 -27.88 -15.18 0.51
N PRO A 312 -26.82 -15.91 0.10
CA PRO A 312 -26.75 -17.37 0.27
C PRO A 312 -26.99 -17.83 1.71
N LEU A 313 -26.38 -17.16 2.71
CA LEU A 313 -26.56 -17.51 4.12
C LEU A 313 -28.00 -17.38 4.57
N LEU A 314 -28.65 -16.25 4.27
CA LEU A 314 -30.05 -16.03 4.65
C LEU A 314 -30.99 -17.01 3.94
N ALA A 315 -30.72 -17.37 2.68
CA ALA A 315 -31.48 -18.37 1.94
C ALA A 315 -31.40 -19.77 2.60
N HIS A 316 -30.31 -20.07 3.30
CA HIS A 316 -30.14 -21.31 4.08
C HIS A 316 -30.56 -21.18 5.55
N GLY A 317 -31.22 -20.07 5.92
CA GLY A 317 -31.68 -19.83 7.29
C GLY A 317 -30.56 -19.53 8.29
N ILE A 318 -29.38 -19.12 7.81
CA ILE A 318 -28.22 -18.79 8.65
C ILE A 318 -28.11 -17.27 8.75
N ARG A 319 -28.34 -16.74 9.95
CA ARG A 319 -28.18 -15.31 10.23
C ARG A 319 -26.79 -15.03 10.80
N PRO A 320 -25.92 -14.29 10.09
CA PRO A 320 -24.62 -13.90 10.63
C PRO A 320 -24.78 -12.82 11.71
N ASN A 321 -23.80 -12.72 12.61
CA ASN A 321 -23.77 -11.65 13.61
C ASN A 321 -23.40 -10.31 12.98
N PHE A 322 -22.41 -10.34 12.09
CA PHE A 322 -21.98 -9.16 11.35
C PHE A 322 -21.88 -9.46 9.87
N VAL A 323 -22.17 -8.44 9.06
CA VAL A 323 -21.87 -8.41 7.63
C VAL A 323 -20.87 -7.30 7.33
N GLN A 324 -19.84 -7.61 6.55
CA GLN A 324 -18.81 -6.68 6.16
C GLN A 324 -19.04 -6.17 4.74
N ALA A 325 -18.87 -4.86 4.55
CA ALA A 325 -18.89 -4.25 3.22
C ALA A 325 -17.79 -3.20 3.09
N ILE A 326 -17.14 -3.13 1.93
CA ILE A 326 -16.07 -2.15 1.68
C ILE A 326 -16.23 -1.40 0.36
N ASP A 327 -16.99 -1.92 -0.60
CA ASP A 327 -17.11 -1.34 -1.92
C ASP A 327 -18.08 -0.15 -1.94
N ALA A 328 -17.72 0.89 -2.70
CA ALA A 328 -18.52 2.11 -2.81
C ALA A 328 -19.48 2.07 -4.01
N GLN A 329 -19.43 1.01 -4.80
CA GLN A 329 -20.16 0.90 -6.05
C GLN A 329 -21.65 0.66 -5.80
N PRO A 330 -22.55 1.13 -6.67
CA PRO A 330 -23.99 0.86 -6.54
C PRO A 330 -24.36 -0.61 -6.49
N ILE A 331 -23.54 -1.50 -7.07
CA ILE A 331 -23.74 -2.96 -7.00
C ILE A 331 -23.76 -3.47 -5.56
N THR A 332 -23.03 -2.83 -4.64
CA THR A 332 -22.99 -3.20 -3.22
C THR A 332 -24.38 -3.16 -2.60
N TYR A 333 -25.24 -2.21 -2.99
CA TYR A 333 -26.63 -2.15 -2.53
C TYR A 333 -27.44 -3.40 -2.90
N ARG A 334 -27.20 -4.00 -4.07
CA ARG A 334 -27.92 -5.19 -4.52
C ARG A 334 -27.65 -6.43 -3.66
N HIS A 335 -26.51 -6.47 -2.98
CA HIS A 335 -26.21 -7.53 -2.02
C HIS A 335 -27.15 -7.52 -0.83
N PHE A 336 -27.76 -6.37 -0.51
CA PHE A 336 -28.63 -6.18 0.66
C PHE A 336 -30.11 -5.99 0.30
N SER A 337 -30.40 -5.45 -0.89
CA SER A 337 -31.76 -5.08 -1.29
C SER A 337 -32.74 -6.25 -1.22
N GLY A 338 -33.87 -6.06 -0.52
CA GLY A 338 -34.92 -7.07 -0.36
C GLY A 338 -34.59 -8.19 0.62
N LEU A 339 -33.56 -8.05 1.45
CA LEU A 339 -33.23 -8.98 2.53
C LEU A 339 -33.79 -8.48 3.87
N ASP A 340 -34.16 -9.42 4.75
CA ASP A 340 -34.44 -9.12 6.15
C ASP A 340 -33.13 -9.07 6.95
N LEU A 341 -32.69 -7.84 7.25
CA LEU A 341 -31.44 -7.54 7.94
C LEU A 341 -31.58 -7.47 9.47
N SER A 342 -32.75 -7.84 10.01
CA SER A 342 -32.99 -7.79 11.45
C SER A 342 -31.96 -8.63 12.23
N GLY A 343 -31.40 -8.02 13.28
CA GLY A 343 -30.40 -8.64 14.16
C GLY A 343 -28.98 -8.75 13.56
N ILE A 344 -28.74 -8.22 12.36
CA ILE A 344 -27.43 -8.25 11.70
C ILE A 344 -26.76 -6.89 11.81
N HIS A 345 -25.49 -6.86 12.20
CA HIS A 345 -24.72 -5.61 12.28
C HIS A 345 -23.86 -5.39 11.05
N LEU A 346 -23.99 -4.23 10.40
CA LEU A 346 -23.07 -3.82 9.35
C LEU A 346 -21.75 -3.35 9.95
N VAL A 347 -20.64 -3.89 9.45
CA VAL A 347 -19.30 -3.35 9.67
C VAL A 347 -18.73 -2.88 8.35
N GLY A 348 -18.55 -1.58 8.21
CA GLY A 348 -18.19 -0.97 6.95
C GLY A 348 -17.13 0.12 7.07
N VAL A 349 -16.75 0.70 5.93
CA VAL A 349 -15.91 1.89 5.86
C VAL A 349 -16.74 3.14 5.58
N THR A 350 -16.20 4.31 5.90
CA THR A 350 -16.88 5.61 5.75
C THR A 350 -17.34 5.95 4.32
N ARG A 351 -16.77 5.31 3.29
CA ARG A 351 -17.11 5.51 1.87
C ARG A 351 -18.18 4.58 1.28
N LEU A 352 -18.85 3.76 2.09
CA LEU A 352 -19.95 2.92 1.62
C LEU A 352 -21.06 3.75 0.94
N PRO A 353 -21.85 3.18 0.01
CA PRO A 353 -23.03 3.86 -0.48
C PRO A 353 -23.93 4.27 0.68
N PRO A 354 -24.38 5.54 0.77
CA PRO A 354 -25.25 6.00 1.85
C PRO A 354 -26.48 5.11 2.03
N GLU A 355 -27.04 4.64 0.92
CA GLU A 355 -28.22 3.76 0.88
C GLU A 355 -27.96 2.40 1.56
N VAL A 356 -26.72 1.90 1.53
CA VAL A 356 -26.35 0.67 2.24
C VAL A 356 -26.31 0.90 3.74
N ILE A 357 -25.76 2.03 4.19
CA ILE A 357 -25.72 2.37 5.62
C ILE A 357 -27.15 2.51 6.16
N ASP A 358 -28.01 3.20 5.40
CA ASP A 358 -29.39 3.47 5.79
C ASP A 358 -30.23 2.17 5.96
N LEU A 359 -29.93 1.09 5.21
CA LEU A 359 -30.60 -0.21 5.36
C LEU A 359 -30.41 -0.85 6.74
N PHE A 360 -29.34 -0.52 7.47
CA PHE A 360 -29.02 -1.11 8.78
C PHE A 360 -29.41 -0.23 9.96
N SER A 361 -29.94 0.97 9.71
CA SER A 361 -30.35 1.91 10.75
C SER A 361 -29.24 2.11 11.82
N ASP A 362 -29.51 1.83 13.09
CA ASP A 362 -28.54 1.98 14.18
C ASP A 362 -27.56 0.80 14.31
N HIS A 363 -27.74 -0.30 13.56
CA HIS A 363 -26.91 -1.51 13.64
C HIS A 363 -25.64 -1.41 12.77
N VAL A 364 -24.91 -0.29 12.88
CA VAL A 364 -23.75 0.02 12.01
C VAL A 364 -22.52 0.36 12.83
N PHE A 365 -21.38 -0.26 12.50
CA PHE A 365 -20.05 0.13 12.96
C PHE A 365 -19.19 0.58 11.78
N LEU A 366 -18.67 1.81 11.84
CA LEU A 366 -17.85 2.36 10.76
C LEU A 366 -16.38 2.41 11.12
N GLY A 367 -15.55 1.93 10.20
CA GLY A 367 -14.11 2.08 10.19
C GLY A 367 -13.70 3.32 9.40
N ASN A 368 -12.77 4.08 9.95
CA ASN A 368 -12.22 5.23 9.26
C ASN A 368 -11.33 4.80 8.09
N ASP A 369 -11.64 5.25 6.88
CA ASP A 369 -10.76 5.16 5.71
C ASP A 369 -10.21 6.52 5.24
N LEU A 370 -10.45 7.58 6.02
CA LEU A 370 -10.00 8.94 5.78
C LEU A 370 -8.72 9.23 6.59
N ASN A 371 -7.60 9.54 5.93
CA ASN A 371 -6.34 9.87 6.60
C ASN A 371 -5.85 11.31 6.33
N ASN A 372 -6.79 12.24 6.12
CA ASN A 372 -6.47 13.60 5.71
C ASN A 372 -6.58 14.62 6.86
N LYS A 373 -5.99 15.82 6.67
CA LYS A 373 -5.99 16.88 7.69
C LYS A 373 -7.41 17.34 8.04
N VAL A 374 -8.32 17.40 7.07
CA VAL A 374 -9.71 17.77 7.28
C VAL A 374 -10.40 16.79 8.22
N TRP A 375 -10.27 15.49 7.96
CA TRP A 375 -10.80 14.45 8.82
C TRP A 375 -10.21 14.52 10.23
N LYS A 376 -8.89 14.63 10.34
CA LYS A 376 -8.18 14.80 11.62
C LYS A 376 -8.63 16.04 12.38
N SER A 377 -9.11 17.07 11.69
CA SER A 377 -9.61 18.28 12.31
C SER A 377 -10.99 18.09 12.95
N ILE A 378 -11.81 17.15 12.46
CA ILE A 378 -13.17 16.89 12.95
C ILE A 378 -13.28 15.65 13.83
N GLU A 379 -12.41 14.65 13.65
CA GLU A 379 -12.34 13.41 14.45
C GLU A 379 -12.39 13.64 15.98
N PRO A 380 -11.76 14.69 16.56
CA PRO A 380 -11.83 14.94 18.00
C PRO A 380 -13.23 15.24 18.56
N TYR A 381 -14.22 15.52 17.70
CA TYR A 381 -15.56 15.97 18.11
C TYR A 381 -16.62 14.87 18.08
N PHE A 382 -16.26 13.65 17.69
CA PHE A 382 -17.12 12.48 17.79
C PHE A 382 -16.34 11.26 18.30
N GLU A 383 -17.03 10.13 18.48
CA GLU A 383 -16.37 8.90 18.88
C GLU A 383 -15.31 8.49 17.85
N ARG A 384 -14.11 8.17 18.33
CA ARG A 384 -13.03 7.76 17.45
C ARG A 384 -13.39 6.44 16.79
N LEU A 385 -13.62 6.48 15.48
CA LEU A 385 -14.05 5.32 14.70
C LEU A 385 -13.11 4.13 14.84
N GLY A 386 -11.80 4.39 14.89
CA GLY A 386 -10.80 3.35 14.68
C GLY A 386 -10.64 3.03 13.20
N THR A 387 -9.63 2.23 12.90
CA THR A 387 -9.28 1.82 11.54
C THR A 387 -9.23 0.31 11.52
N LEU A 388 -9.93 -0.30 10.56
CA LEU A 388 -9.61 -1.65 10.13
C LEU A 388 -8.62 -1.53 8.96
N GLY A 389 -7.83 -2.56 8.69
CA GLY A 389 -7.08 -2.60 7.44
C GLY A 389 -8.07 -2.47 6.30
N SER A 390 -8.07 -1.32 5.64
CA SER A 390 -8.78 -1.10 4.40
C SER A 390 -8.03 -1.83 3.30
N GLY A 391 -7.98 -3.16 3.39
CA GLY A 391 -7.47 -4.03 2.35
C GLY A 391 -8.31 -3.88 1.08
N SER A 392 -7.79 -4.36 -0.03
CA SER A 392 -8.46 -4.30 -1.33
C SER A 392 -9.64 -5.28 -1.47
N THR A 393 -10.09 -5.93 -0.40
CA THR A 393 -11.20 -6.90 -0.38
C THR A 393 -11.89 -6.97 0.99
N VAL A 394 -13.17 -7.34 1.00
CA VAL A 394 -14.00 -7.56 2.20
C VAL A 394 -13.41 -8.64 3.13
N ALA A 395 -12.72 -9.65 2.57
CA ALA A 395 -12.10 -10.70 3.37
C ALA A 395 -11.04 -10.15 4.35
N VAL A 396 -10.22 -9.18 3.90
CA VAL A 396 -9.22 -8.51 4.74
C VAL A 396 -9.90 -7.75 5.88
N LEU A 397 -11.01 -7.08 5.58
CA LEU A 397 -11.81 -6.36 6.57
C LEU A 397 -12.33 -7.31 7.66
N GLY A 398 -12.85 -8.48 7.26
CA GLY A 398 -13.31 -9.51 8.19
C GLY A 398 -12.20 -10.08 9.07
N PHE A 399 -11.02 -10.35 8.50
CA PHE A 399 -9.86 -10.85 9.25
C PHE A 399 -9.36 -9.85 10.30
N ASP A 400 -9.22 -8.59 9.91
CA ASP A 400 -8.84 -7.52 10.84
C ASP A 400 -9.87 -7.29 11.93
N LEU A 401 -11.16 -7.38 11.57
CA LEU A 401 -12.25 -7.24 12.53
C LEU A 401 -12.22 -8.38 13.56
N ALA A 402 -12.07 -9.63 13.13
CA ALA A 402 -11.97 -10.78 14.03
C ALA A 402 -10.80 -10.64 15.00
N ARG A 403 -9.61 -10.27 14.49
CA ARG A 403 -8.43 -9.99 15.32
C ARG A 403 -8.68 -8.84 16.30
N MET A 404 -9.27 -7.74 15.82
CA MET A 404 -9.61 -6.57 16.65
C MET A 404 -10.56 -6.93 17.78
N MET A 405 -11.57 -7.75 17.49
CA MET A 405 -12.54 -8.26 18.48
C MET A 405 -11.91 -9.20 19.51
N GLY A 406 -10.68 -9.66 19.29
CA GLY A 406 -9.98 -10.59 20.18
C GLY A 406 -10.37 -12.06 19.96
N CYS A 407 -10.99 -12.38 18.81
CA CYS A 407 -11.41 -13.74 18.51
C CYS A 407 -10.21 -14.68 18.33
N ASP A 408 -10.35 -15.90 18.83
CA ASP A 408 -9.36 -16.97 18.71
C ASP A 408 -10.10 -18.32 18.93
N PRO A 409 -10.11 -19.26 17.97
CA PRO A 409 -9.50 -19.19 16.64
C PRO A 409 -10.31 -18.35 15.63
N ILE A 410 -9.67 -18.04 14.51
CA ILE A 410 -10.30 -17.50 13.29
C ILE A 410 -10.40 -18.61 12.25
N ILE A 411 -11.62 -18.93 11.82
CA ILE A 411 -11.94 -20.01 10.88
C ILE A 411 -12.41 -19.40 9.55
N PHE A 412 -11.78 -19.79 8.45
CA PHE A 412 -12.16 -19.34 7.10
C PHE A 412 -13.03 -20.38 6.40
N VAL A 413 -14.15 -19.97 5.82
CA VAL A 413 -15.00 -20.80 4.94
C VAL A 413 -15.37 -20.01 3.68
N GLY A 414 -15.38 -20.67 2.52
CA GLY A 414 -15.60 -20.00 1.23
C GLY A 414 -14.49 -19.01 0.86
N GLN A 415 -13.31 -19.12 1.48
CA GLN A 415 -12.17 -18.23 1.26
C GLN A 415 -11.20 -18.86 0.26
N ASP A 416 -11.61 -18.91 -1.01
CA ASP A 416 -10.92 -19.78 -1.97
C ASP A 416 -9.62 -19.19 -2.54
N PHE A 417 -9.56 -17.87 -2.71
CA PHE A 417 -8.49 -17.15 -3.44
C PHE A 417 -8.17 -17.73 -4.82
N SER A 418 -9.13 -18.42 -5.43
CA SER A 418 -9.00 -19.03 -6.74
C SER A 418 -10.37 -19.14 -7.41
N TYR A 419 -10.40 -19.44 -8.70
CA TYR A 419 -11.61 -19.78 -9.44
C TYR A 419 -11.96 -21.27 -9.23
N ALA A 420 -12.17 -21.66 -7.96
CA ALA A 420 -12.48 -23.03 -7.60
C ALA A 420 -13.68 -23.56 -8.39
N TYR A 421 -13.57 -24.79 -8.90
CA TYR A 421 -14.59 -25.41 -9.75
C TYR A 421 -14.91 -24.60 -11.02
N GLY A 422 -13.98 -23.78 -11.49
CA GLY A 422 -14.19 -22.89 -12.64
C GLY A 422 -15.11 -21.70 -12.36
N ARG A 423 -15.47 -21.44 -11.09
CA ARG A 423 -16.41 -20.37 -10.72
C ARG A 423 -15.72 -19.29 -9.90
N ALA A 424 -16.22 -18.06 -9.98
CA ALA A 424 -15.71 -16.95 -9.17
C ALA A 424 -16.43 -16.83 -7.80
N TYR A 425 -17.68 -17.28 -7.72
CA TYR A 425 -18.53 -17.13 -6.55
C TYR A 425 -19.40 -18.36 -6.32
N ALA A 426 -19.83 -18.54 -5.07
CA ALA A 426 -20.85 -19.48 -4.62
C ALA A 426 -22.22 -19.24 -5.29
N GLU A 427 -23.07 -20.27 -5.23
CA GLU A 427 -24.45 -20.20 -5.73
C GLU A 427 -25.32 -19.25 -4.88
N GLY A 428 -26.34 -18.67 -5.52
CA GLY A 428 -27.26 -17.72 -4.87
C GLY A 428 -26.68 -16.33 -4.57
N THR A 429 -25.39 -16.09 -4.87
CA THR A 429 -24.80 -14.74 -4.84
C THR A 429 -25.38 -13.90 -5.99
N MET A 430 -25.55 -12.58 -5.79
CA MET A 430 -26.04 -11.69 -6.86
C MET A 430 -25.19 -11.78 -8.13
N VAL A 431 -23.87 -11.91 -7.94
CA VAL A 431 -22.90 -11.99 -9.04
C VAL A 431 -23.06 -13.28 -9.83
N SER A 432 -23.38 -14.39 -9.17
CA SER A 432 -23.71 -15.67 -9.81
C SER A 432 -25.08 -15.59 -10.52
N ASN A 433 -26.09 -15.02 -9.87
CA ASN A 433 -27.43 -14.86 -10.46
C ASN A 433 -27.41 -13.99 -11.73
N ASP A 434 -26.63 -12.90 -11.75
CA ASP A 434 -26.43 -12.08 -12.94
C ASP A 434 -25.84 -12.93 -14.09
N MET A 435 -24.88 -13.82 -13.81
CA MET A 435 -24.32 -14.73 -14.84
C MET A 435 -25.35 -15.70 -15.34
N LEU A 436 -26.14 -16.28 -14.43
CA LEU A 436 -27.21 -17.20 -14.79
C LEU A 436 -28.24 -16.50 -15.70
N SER A 437 -28.51 -15.22 -15.48
CA SER A 437 -29.42 -14.43 -16.33
C SER A 437 -28.86 -14.11 -17.72
N GLU A 438 -27.53 -14.13 -17.88
CA GLU A 438 -26.83 -13.91 -19.15
C GLU A 438 -26.62 -15.20 -19.96
N LEU A 439 -26.99 -16.37 -19.40
CA LEU A 439 -26.85 -17.65 -20.08
C LEU A 439 -27.72 -17.70 -21.34
N SER A 440 -27.10 -18.13 -22.43
CA SER A 440 -27.76 -18.35 -23.72
C SER A 440 -27.05 -19.45 -24.49
N THR A 441 -27.58 -19.84 -25.65
CA THR A 441 -26.88 -20.76 -26.56
C THR A 441 -25.48 -20.27 -26.96
N PHE A 442 -25.23 -18.95 -26.90
CA PHE A 442 -23.95 -18.33 -27.22
C PHE A 442 -23.11 -17.96 -25.98
N ASN A 443 -23.71 -17.98 -24.78
CA ASN A 443 -23.07 -17.64 -23.51
C ASN A 443 -23.19 -18.81 -22.54
N THR A 444 -22.17 -19.65 -22.48
CA THR A 444 -22.03 -20.67 -21.45
C THR A 444 -21.45 -20.09 -20.16
N MET A 445 -21.60 -20.79 -19.03
CA MET A 445 -21.00 -20.37 -17.76
C MET A 445 -19.48 -20.19 -17.87
N ASP A 446 -18.80 -21.05 -18.64
CA ASP A 446 -17.36 -20.93 -18.90
C ASP A 446 -17.03 -19.66 -19.68
N THR A 447 -17.78 -19.37 -20.76
CA THR A 447 -17.53 -18.15 -21.56
C THR A 447 -17.81 -16.87 -20.78
N LEU A 448 -18.84 -16.85 -19.93
CA LEU A 448 -19.14 -15.71 -19.06
C LEU A 448 -18.08 -15.55 -17.96
N THR A 449 -17.57 -16.66 -17.44
CA THR A 449 -16.49 -16.65 -16.45
C THR A 449 -15.20 -16.15 -17.08
N GLU A 450 -14.83 -16.63 -18.26
CA GLU A 450 -13.67 -16.12 -19.03
C GLU A 450 -13.83 -14.64 -19.41
N ALA A 451 -15.02 -14.23 -19.84
CA ALA A 451 -15.32 -12.83 -20.12
C ALA A 451 -15.19 -11.97 -18.86
N ARG A 452 -15.55 -12.48 -17.68
CA ARG A 452 -15.34 -11.79 -16.40
C ARG A 452 -13.90 -11.81 -15.94
N LYS A 453 -13.16 -12.91 -16.11
CA LYS A 453 -11.71 -12.94 -15.89
C LYS A 453 -11.07 -11.84 -16.74
N THR A 454 -11.48 -11.71 -18.00
CA THR A 454 -11.03 -10.67 -18.93
C THR A 454 -11.51 -9.26 -18.54
N LYS A 455 -12.76 -9.06 -18.11
CA LYS A 455 -13.25 -7.73 -17.65
C LYS A 455 -12.63 -7.30 -16.32
N GLN A 456 -12.35 -8.23 -15.41
CA GLN A 456 -11.57 -7.97 -14.21
C GLN A 456 -10.13 -7.58 -14.56
N GLN A 457 -9.58 -8.08 -15.69
CA GLN A 457 -8.32 -7.58 -16.26
C GLN A 457 -8.44 -6.15 -16.82
N ILE A 458 -9.58 -5.75 -17.41
CA ILE A 458 -9.79 -4.40 -17.99
C ILE A 458 -9.68 -3.28 -16.93
N ILE A 459 -9.93 -3.54 -15.65
CA ILE A 459 -9.81 -2.48 -14.64
C ILE A 459 -8.33 -2.16 -14.32
N ARG A 460 -7.34 -3.05 -14.51
CA ARG A 460 -5.93 -2.78 -14.13
C ARG A 460 -4.88 -3.60 -14.92
N THR A 461 -3.94 -2.86 -15.53
CA THR A 461 -2.68 -3.23 -16.21
C THR A 461 -2.78 -4.00 -17.53
N ASN A 462 -2.20 -3.41 -18.59
CA ASN A 462 -2.08 -3.97 -19.95
C ASN A 462 -1.05 -5.13 -20.07
N ASP A 463 -0.55 -5.70 -18.97
CA ASP A 463 0.45 -6.76 -19.02
C ASP A 463 -0.16 -8.09 -18.58
N ILE A 464 -0.52 -8.89 -19.57
CA ILE A 464 -0.89 -10.30 -19.44
C ILE A 464 0.42 -11.10 -19.34
N ALA A 465 0.74 -11.63 -18.17
CA ALA A 465 1.63 -12.80 -18.07
C ALA A 465 1.49 -13.49 -16.70
N GLY A 466 0.79 -14.63 -16.69
CA GLY A 466 0.87 -15.62 -15.62
C GLY A 466 -0.45 -16.31 -15.28
N LYS A 467 -0.92 -17.24 -16.12
CA LYS A 467 -1.81 -18.32 -15.65
C LYS A 467 -0.93 -19.34 -14.93
N GLU A 468 -0.73 -19.17 -13.63
CA GLU A 468 -0.09 -20.21 -12.82
C GLU A 468 -1.15 -21.29 -12.55
N LEU A 469 -0.97 -22.48 -13.13
CA LEU A 469 -1.78 -23.65 -12.80
C LEU A 469 -1.45 -24.04 -11.37
N LEU A 470 -2.39 -23.80 -10.47
CA LEU A 470 -2.28 -24.13 -9.05
C LEU A 470 -3.12 -25.37 -8.77
N SER A 471 -2.79 -26.06 -7.69
CA SER A 471 -3.66 -27.08 -7.14
C SER A 471 -4.37 -26.54 -5.90
N ASP A 472 -5.67 -26.82 -5.78
CA ASP A 472 -6.37 -26.65 -4.51
C ASP A 472 -5.88 -27.66 -3.46
N MET A 473 -6.42 -27.58 -2.25
CA MET A 473 -6.01 -28.45 -1.14
C MET A 473 -6.31 -29.95 -1.33
N HIS A 474 -7.06 -30.32 -2.39
CA HIS A 474 -7.27 -31.72 -2.79
C HIS A 474 -6.50 -32.10 -4.05
N GLY A 475 -5.56 -31.26 -4.51
CA GLY A 475 -4.77 -31.52 -5.70
C GLY A 475 -5.46 -31.16 -7.02
N ARG A 476 -6.69 -30.61 -7.01
CA ARG A 476 -7.43 -30.29 -8.23
C ARG A 476 -6.88 -29.01 -8.87
N PRO A 477 -6.74 -28.94 -10.20
CA PRO A 477 -6.26 -27.73 -10.86
C PRO A 477 -7.24 -26.57 -10.63
N THR A 478 -6.69 -25.39 -10.35
CA THR A 478 -7.41 -24.13 -10.19
C THR A 478 -6.61 -22.98 -10.78
N GLU A 479 -7.30 -21.87 -11.04
CA GLU A 479 -6.73 -20.65 -11.56
C GLU A 479 -6.87 -19.51 -10.55
N MET A 480 -5.97 -18.53 -10.63
CA MET A 480 -5.97 -17.36 -9.74
C MET A 480 -5.68 -16.10 -10.55
N SER A 481 -6.32 -14.99 -10.19
CA SER A 481 -5.99 -13.67 -10.76
C SER A 481 -4.86 -12.98 -9.97
N ASP A 482 -4.19 -11.99 -10.57
CA ASP A 482 -3.18 -11.17 -9.87
C ASP A 482 -3.73 -10.48 -8.60
N GLY A 483 -5.00 -10.07 -8.62
CA GLY A 483 -5.67 -9.50 -7.46
C GLY A 483 -5.79 -10.52 -6.31
N MET A 484 -6.23 -11.73 -6.63
CA MET A 484 -6.30 -12.84 -5.68
C MET A 484 -4.93 -13.25 -5.16
N GLN A 485 -3.89 -13.24 -6.00
CA GLN A 485 -2.51 -13.47 -5.58
C GLN A 485 -2.06 -12.44 -4.53
N GLY A 486 -2.39 -11.17 -4.74
CA GLY A 486 -2.10 -10.11 -3.80
C GLY A 486 -2.80 -10.30 -2.46
N TRP A 487 -4.06 -10.73 -2.47
CA TRP A 487 -4.81 -11.04 -1.24
C TRP A 487 -4.24 -12.26 -0.52
N LEU A 488 -3.98 -13.35 -1.22
CA LEU A 488 -3.36 -14.56 -0.67
C LEU A 488 -2.02 -14.22 0.01
N THR A 489 -1.16 -13.48 -0.69
CA THR A 489 0.13 -13.01 -0.16
C THR A 489 -0.04 -12.18 1.11
N TRP A 490 -1.02 -11.27 1.13
CA TRP A 490 -1.31 -10.46 2.31
C TRP A 490 -1.74 -11.34 3.50
N PHE A 491 -2.66 -12.28 3.28
CA PHE A 491 -3.14 -13.20 4.32
C PHE A 491 -2.01 -14.05 4.88
N THR A 492 -1.21 -14.68 4.02
CA THR A 492 -0.02 -15.46 4.39
C THR A 492 0.92 -14.67 5.31
N LEU A 493 1.18 -13.39 4.99
CA LEU A 493 2.09 -12.55 5.77
C LEU A 493 1.48 -12.13 7.12
N GLU A 494 0.21 -11.75 7.13
CA GLU A 494 -0.46 -11.30 8.34
C GLU A 494 -0.74 -12.45 9.31
N ILE A 495 -1.01 -13.65 8.79
CA ILE A 495 -1.12 -14.87 9.59
C ILE A 495 0.22 -15.22 10.25
N LYS A 496 1.34 -15.13 9.52
CA LYS A 496 2.69 -15.34 10.10
C LYS A 496 3.07 -14.32 11.17
N ARG A 497 2.43 -13.15 11.20
CA ARG A 497 2.69 -12.07 12.17
C ARG A 497 1.77 -12.12 13.40
N THR A 498 0.65 -12.81 13.32
CA THR A 498 -0.32 -12.88 14.42
C THR A 498 -0.06 -14.11 15.29
N LYS A 499 -0.47 -14.02 16.56
CA LYS A 499 -0.48 -15.17 17.48
C LYS A 499 -1.82 -15.93 17.48
N VAL A 500 -2.84 -15.36 16.82
CA VAL A 500 -4.18 -15.93 16.76
C VAL A 500 -4.17 -17.20 15.91
N LYS A 501 -4.81 -18.26 16.42
CA LYS A 501 -4.93 -19.52 15.68
C LYS A 501 -5.82 -19.31 14.46
N CYS A 502 -5.31 -19.65 13.28
CA CYS A 502 -6.03 -19.51 12.02
C CYS A 502 -6.31 -20.90 11.43
N ILE A 503 -7.55 -21.15 11.03
CA ILE A 503 -8.01 -22.43 10.48
C ILE A 503 -8.58 -22.17 9.10
N ASN A 504 -8.06 -22.82 8.06
CA ASN A 504 -8.69 -22.84 6.76
C ASN A 504 -9.61 -24.07 6.65
N ALA A 505 -10.92 -23.80 6.69
CA ALA A 505 -11.98 -24.78 6.47
C ALA A 505 -12.65 -24.64 5.09
N SER A 506 -12.00 -23.91 4.19
CA SER A 506 -12.43 -23.78 2.79
C SER A 506 -11.82 -24.93 2.00
N GLU A 507 -12.60 -26.00 1.78
CA GLU A 507 -12.15 -27.22 1.08
C GLU A 507 -11.58 -27.00 -0.35
N ALA A 508 -11.79 -25.84 -0.97
CA ALA A 508 -11.17 -25.50 -2.25
C ALA A 508 -10.19 -24.32 -2.15
N GLY A 509 -9.92 -23.84 -0.94
CA GLY A 509 -9.09 -22.67 -0.71
C GLY A 509 -7.60 -22.97 -0.71
N ILE A 510 -6.85 -22.09 -1.36
CA ILE A 510 -5.39 -22.23 -1.52
C ILE A 510 -4.58 -21.52 -0.42
N LEU A 511 -5.23 -21.04 0.63
CA LEU A 511 -4.55 -20.51 1.81
C LEU A 511 -4.02 -21.66 2.68
N THR A 512 -2.73 -21.98 2.57
CA THR A 512 -2.10 -23.11 3.28
C THR A 512 -1.05 -22.68 4.31
N ASP A 513 -0.40 -21.54 4.07
CA ASP A 513 0.71 -21.09 4.90
C ASP A 513 0.24 -20.49 6.24
N GLY A 514 0.69 -21.09 7.34
CA GLY A 514 0.44 -20.57 8.71
C GLY A 514 -0.96 -20.84 9.24
N VAL A 515 -1.77 -21.66 8.56
CA VAL A 515 -3.11 -22.07 8.99
C VAL A 515 -3.16 -23.57 9.26
N GLU A 516 -4.04 -23.99 10.16
CA GLU A 516 -4.45 -25.39 10.25
C GLU A 516 -5.52 -25.68 9.19
N ILE A 517 -5.39 -26.80 8.48
CA ILE A 517 -6.34 -27.22 7.46
C ILE A 517 -7.24 -28.29 8.07
N MET A 518 -8.56 -28.07 8.10
CA MET A 518 -9.53 -29.07 8.56
C MET A 518 -10.94 -28.81 8.00
N PRO A 519 -11.80 -29.83 7.85
CA PRO A 519 -13.20 -29.63 7.45
C PRO A 519 -13.97 -28.71 8.41
N LEU A 520 -14.95 -27.95 7.89
CA LEU A 520 -15.71 -27.00 8.72
C LEU A 520 -16.42 -27.69 9.89
N GLY A 521 -17.03 -28.85 9.68
CA GLY A 521 -17.72 -29.60 10.73
C GLY A 521 -16.79 -29.98 11.89
N GLU A 522 -15.53 -30.32 11.59
CA GLU A 522 -14.51 -30.62 12.59
C GLU A 522 -14.08 -29.35 13.35
N ALA A 523 -13.86 -28.24 12.63
CA ALA A 523 -13.53 -26.95 13.24
C ALA A 523 -14.63 -26.48 14.20
N ILE A 524 -15.91 -26.60 13.79
CA ILE A 524 -17.07 -26.26 14.62
C ILE A 524 -17.12 -27.16 15.86
N MET A 525 -16.95 -28.47 15.70
CA MET A 525 -16.98 -29.43 16.81
C MET A 525 -15.90 -29.12 17.85
N ARG A 526 -14.68 -28.79 17.42
CA ARG A 526 -13.54 -28.55 18.31
C ARG A 526 -13.56 -27.19 18.99
N HIS A 527 -14.05 -26.16 18.30
CA HIS A 527 -13.84 -24.78 18.73
C HIS A 527 -15.12 -24.00 19.07
N CYS A 528 -16.28 -24.39 18.53
CA CYS A 528 -17.55 -23.72 18.76
C CYS A 528 -18.37 -24.44 19.84
N THR A 529 -17.78 -24.57 21.03
CA THR A 529 -18.31 -25.41 22.12
C THR A 529 -19.14 -24.63 23.14
N GLU A 530 -18.86 -23.33 23.32
CA GLU A 530 -19.51 -22.47 24.31
C GLU A 530 -20.50 -21.49 23.66
N PRO A 531 -21.60 -21.10 24.34
CA PRO A 531 -22.48 -20.04 23.88
C PRO A 531 -21.77 -18.69 23.74
N VAL A 532 -22.20 -17.90 22.75
CA VAL A 532 -21.73 -16.55 22.47
C VAL A 532 -22.93 -15.62 22.27
N ASP A 533 -23.13 -14.70 23.21
CA ASP A 533 -24.22 -13.72 23.18
C ASP A 533 -23.73 -12.36 22.66
N VAL A 534 -23.85 -12.18 21.35
CA VAL A 534 -23.46 -10.93 20.66
C VAL A 534 -24.38 -9.78 21.05
N THR A 535 -25.69 -10.01 21.14
CA THR A 535 -26.68 -8.97 21.44
C THR A 535 -26.41 -8.33 22.79
N LYS A 536 -26.20 -9.14 23.83
CA LYS A 536 -25.85 -8.65 25.16
C LYS A 536 -24.53 -7.89 25.16
N SER A 537 -23.55 -8.38 24.41
CA SER A 537 -22.21 -7.75 24.31
C SER A 537 -22.28 -6.37 23.64
N LEU A 538 -23.19 -6.18 22.68
CA LEU A 538 -23.33 -4.93 21.92
C LEU A 538 -24.37 -3.95 22.47
N ALA A 539 -25.28 -4.37 23.36
CA ALA A 539 -26.38 -3.56 23.88
C ALA A 539 -25.95 -2.22 24.52
N THR A 540 -24.72 -2.11 25.02
CA THR A 540 -24.16 -0.88 25.62
C THR A 540 -23.43 0.03 24.62
N LYS A 541 -23.22 -0.43 23.38
CA LYS A 541 -22.42 0.28 22.36
C LYS A 541 -23.25 0.97 21.29
N LEU A 542 -24.49 0.52 21.11
CA LEU A 542 -25.43 1.10 20.17
C LEU A 542 -26.16 2.27 20.87
N GLY A 543 -25.83 3.50 20.50
CA GLY A 543 -26.68 4.67 20.73
C GLY A 543 -26.59 5.43 22.05
N LYS A 544 -25.96 4.94 23.13
CA LYS A 544 -25.98 5.62 24.44
C LYS A 544 -24.57 5.85 25.02
N GLY A 545 -23.99 7.02 24.77
CA GLY A 545 -22.77 7.49 25.46
C GLY A 545 -21.64 8.03 24.57
N ALA A 546 -21.79 8.03 23.25
CA ALA A 546 -20.77 8.54 22.33
C ALA A 546 -20.66 10.08 22.41
N LYS A 547 -19.42 10.59 22.45
CA LYS A 547 -19.12 12.01 22.25
C LYS A 547 -19.68 12.43 20.89
N ARG A 548 -20.51 13.48 20.84
CA ARG A 548 -21.10 14.00 19.60
C ARG A 548 -21.25 15.52 19.69
N ASP A 549 -20.31 16.27 19.13
CA ASP A 549 -20.39 17.73 19.04
C ASP A 549 -20.69 18.16 17.59
N PHE A 550 -21.95 17.94 17.19
CA PHE A 550 -22.45 18.28 15.86
C PHE A 550 -22.22 19.75 15.51
N LYS A 551 -22.42 20.65 16.49
CA LYS A 551 -22.27 22.10 16.29
C LYS A 551 -20.82 22.47 15.93
N THR A 552 -19.84 21.88 16.60
CA THR A 552 -18.43 22.15 16.27
C THR A 552 -18.01 21.47 14.97
N VAL A 553 -18.49 20.25 14.69
CA VAL A 553 -18.27 19.60 13.39
C VAL A 553 -18.81 20.47 12.26
N ALA A 554 -20.06 20.94 12.33
CA ALA A 554 -20.67 21.81 11.33
C ALA A 554 -19.87 23.11 11.12
N ARG A 555 -19.44 23.77 12.21
CA ARG A 555 -18.58 24.97 12.13
C ARG A 555 -17.25 24.70 11.42
N LYS A 556 -16.63 23.54 11.67
CA LYS A 556 -15.39 23.15 10.99
C LYS A 556 -15.60 22.87 9.52
N LEU A 557 -16.68 22.16 9.16
CA LEU A 557 -17.04 21.91 7.76
C LEU A 557 -17.25 23.23 7.00
N ALA A 558 -17.94 24.22 7.61
CA ALA A 558 -18.09 25.54 7.01
C ALA A 558 -16.75 26.30 6.87
N SER A 559 -15.79 26.07 7.78
CA SER A 559 -14.44 26.63 7.63
C SER A 559 -13.68 26.01 6.47
N ILE A 560 -13.78 24.70 6.30
CA ILE A 560 -13.15 23.96 5.20
C ILE A 560 -13.73 24.38 3.86
N GLU A 561 -15.04 24.56 3.78
CA GLU A 561 -15.72 25.07 2.59
C GLU A 561 -15.15 26.44 2.17
N ARG A 562 -15.05 27.41 3.09
CA ARG A 562 -14.45 28.72 2.82
C ARG A 562 -12.99 28.65 2.39
N GLU A 563 -12.22 27.68 2.88
CA GLU A 563 -10.85 27.45 2.43
C GLU A 563 -10.82 26.90 1.00
N LEU A 564 -11.69 25.95 0.67
CA LEU A 564 -11.82 25.40 -0.67
C LEU A 564 -12.30 26.46 -1.69
N GLU A 565 -13.20 27.37 -1.30
CA GLU A 565 -13.63 28.50 -2.14
C GLU A 565 -12.46 29.43 -2.50
N LYS A 566 -11.54 29.69 -1.56
CA LYS A 566 -10.33 30.48 -1.85
C LYS A 566 -9.39 29.77 -2.82
N VAL A 567 -9.19 28.46 -2.64
CA VAL A 567 -8.36 27.65 -3.54
C VAL A 567 -8.99 27.55 -4.93
N LEU A 568 -10.32 27.41 -5.00
CA LEU A 568 -11.08 27.41 -6.26
C LEU A 568 -10.86 28.72 -7.03
N ALA A 569 -11.06 29.88 -6.39
CA ALA A 569 -10.86 31.18 -7.04
C ALA A 569 -9.43 31.36 -7.58
N GLN A 570 -8.41 30.91 -6.83
CA GLN A 570 -7.01 30.93 -7.29
C GLN A 570 -6.79 30.02 -8.49
N ALA A 571 -7.36 28.82 -8.47
CA ALA A 571 -7.26 27.85 -9.56
C ALA A 571 -7.98 28.34 -10.83
N GLU A 572 -9.14 28.98 -10.70
CA GLU A 572 -9.89 29.55 -11.84
C GLU A 572 -9.15 30.74 -12.48
N SER A 573 -8.55 31.62 -11.67
CA SER A 573 -7.71 32.71 -12.18
C SER A 573 -6.50 32.18 -12.95
N LEU A 574 -5.79 31.17 -12.43
CA LEU A 574 -4.68 30.54 -13.14
C LEU A 574 -5.08 29.75 -14.39
N ALA A 575 -6.32 29.25 -14.44
CA ALA A 575 -6.83 28.55 -15.61
C ALA A 575 -7.27 29.50 -16.75
N SER A 576 -7.61 30.75 -16.41
CA SER A 576 -8.07 31.78 -17.35
C SER A 576 -6.93 32.66 -17.85
N ASP A 577 -6.01 33.05 -16.98
CA ASP A 577 -4.89 33.92 -17.31
C ASP A 577 -3.63 33.11 -17.63
N GLY A 578 -3.04 33.30 -18.82
CA GLY A 578 -1.67 32.86 -19.14
C GLY A 578 -0.60 33.69 -18.42
N ALA A 579 -0.83 34.01 -17.14
CA ALA A 579 -0.18 35.11 -16.44
C ALA A 579 1.34 34.90 -16.27
N PRO A 580 2.17 35.95 -16.47
CA PRO A 580 3.58 35.91 -16.12
C PRO A 580 3.75 35.72 -14.60
N GLY A 581 4.32 34.58 -14.20
CA GLY A 581 4.43 34.16 -12.79
C GLY A 581 3.62 32.91 -12.42
N SER A 582 2.86 32.35 -13.39
CA SER A 582 1.96 31.20 -13.23
C SER A 582 2.62 29.94 -12.64
N GLU A 583 3.90 29.67 -12.93
CA GLU A 583 4.61 28.51 -12.36
C GLU A 583 4.83 28.63 -10.84
N ASN A 584 5.10 29.83 -10.33
CA ASN A 584 5.30 30.04 -8.89
C ASN A 584 3.98 29.89 -8.14
N GLU A 585 2.89 30.35 -8.73
CA GLU A 585 1.56 30.28 -8.14
C GLU A 585 0.97 28.87 -8.24
N LEU A 586 1.19 28.18 -9.37
CA LEU A 586 0.98 26.75 -9.47
C LEU A 586 1.81 25.98 -8.44
N GLY A 587 3.08 26.36 -8.24
CA GLY A 587 3.93 25.79 -7.20
C GLY A 587 3.33 25.94 -5.79
N ARG A 588 2.68 27.07 -5.50
CA ARG A 588 1.94 27.28 -4.24
C ARG A 588 0.69 26.41 -4.16
N LEU A 589 -0.11 26.33 -5.21
CA LEU A 589 -1.29 25.45 -5.25
C LEU A 589 -0.91 23.97 -5.09
N LEU A 590 0.16 23.54 -5.74
CA LEU A 590 0.71 22.20 -5.59
C LEU A 590 1.34 21.98 -4.21
N ALA A 591 1.85 23.02 -3.54
CA ALA A 591 2.26 22.95 -2.14
C ALA A 591 1.05 22.75 -1.21
N LEU A 592 -0.06 23.46 -1.44
CA LEU A 592 -1.31 23.24 -0.69
C LEU A 592 -1.83 21.78 -0.86
N ARG A 593 -1.67 21.22 -2.07
CA ARG A 593 -1.91 19.80 -2.38
C ARG A 593 -0.99 18.89 -1.55
N ALA A 594 0.32 19.15 -1.55
CA ALA A 594 1.33 18.32 -0.89
C ALA A 594 1.27 18.39 0.65
N GLU A 595 0.90 19.55 1.18
CA GLU A 595 0.69 19.78 2.60
C GLU A 595 -0.66 19.23 3.09
N GLY A 596 -1.53 18.73 2.19
CA GLY A 596 -2.85 18.22 2.53
C GLY A 596 -3.80 19.28 3.09
N GLN A 597 -3.56 20.56 2.74
CA GLN A 597 -4.49 21.66 3.03
C GLN A 597 -5.73 21.54 2.14
N VAL A 598 -5.52 21.10 0.89
CA VAL A 598 -6.60 20.58 0.06
C VAL A 598 -6.90 19.16 0.55
N CYS A 599 -8.16 18.85 0.87
CA CYS A 599 -8.60 17.51 1.30
C CYS A 599 -7.87 16.41 0.50
N GLU A 600 -7.13 15.51 1.15
CA GLU A 600 -6.41 14.40 0.48
C GLU A 600 -7.24 13.65 -0.59
N PRO A 601 -8.56 13.43 -0.46
CA PRO A 601 -9.37 12.85 -1.54
C PRO A 601 -9.54 13.72 -2.81
N VAL A 602 -9.22 15.01 -2.76
CA VAL A 602 -9.18 15.93 -3.92
C VAL A 602 -7.96 15.66 -4.79
N VAL A 603 -6.86 15.16 -4.22
CA VAL A 603 -5.64 14.81 -4.96
C VAL A 603 -5.89 13.76 -6.05
N PRO A 604 -6.46 12.59 -5.75
CA PRO A 604 -6.78 11.62 -6.79
C PRO A 604 -7.97 12.05 -7.67
N LEU A 605 -8.74 13.09 -7.31
CA LEU A 605 -9.73 13.71 -8.20
C LEU A 605 -9.08 14.56 -9.29
N ILE A 606 -8.02 15.30 -8.95
CA ILE A 606 -7.19 16.02 -9.92
C ILE A 606 -6.62 15.03 -10.94
N ASP A 607 -6.04 13.92 -10.47
CA ASP A 607 -5.47 12.89 -11.33
C ASP A 607 -6.56 12.23 -12.21
N TRP A 608 -7.76 11.97 -11.65
CA TRP A 608 -8.92 11.48 -12.39
C TRP A 608 -9.35 12.43 -13.51
N HIS A 609 -9.44 13.73 -13.22
CA HIS A 609 -9.84 14.75 -14.19
C HIS A 609 -8.84 14.85 -15.34
N LYS A 610 -7.54 14.90 -15.00
CA LYS A 610 -6.46 14.96 -15.98
C LYS A 610 -6.47 13.78 -16.94
N GLN A 611 -6.77 12.57 -16.46
CA GLN A 611 -6.85 11.39 -17.32
C GLN A 611 -7.99 11.47 -18.34
N ARG A 612 -9.20 11.89 -17.92
CA ARG A 612 -10.37 12.02 -18.80
C ARG A 612 -10.22 13.11 -19.86
N ASN A 613 -9.40 14.11 -19.56
CA ASN A 613 -9.19 15.27 -20.43
C ASN A 613 -7.80 15.28 -21.11
N ARG A 614 -7.07 14.15 -21.11
CA ARG A 614 -5.84 14.00 -21.90
C ARG A 614 -6.12 14.29 -23.37
N GLY A 615 -5.39 15.24 -23.96
CA GLY A 615 -5.56 15.68 -25.35
C GLY A 615 -6.55 16.84 -25.56
N LYS A 616 -7.26 17.30 -24.52
CA LYS A 616 -8.14 18.49 -24.59
C LYS A 616 -7.55 19.75 -23.96
N ALA A 617 -6.65 19.59 -23.00
CA ALA A 617 -5.81 20.69 -22.54
C ALA A 617 -4.73 20.92 -23.61
N GLY A 618 -4.65 22.12 -24.17
CA GLY A 618 -3.49 22.53 -24.97
C GLY A 618 -2.20 22.36 -24.16
N ASP A 619 -1.04 22.43 -24.81
CA ASP A 619 0.31 22.16 -24.26
C ASP A 619 0.71 22.95 -22.98
N ASP A 620 -0.17 23.77 -22.43
CA ASP A 620 0.01 24.50 -21.18
C ASP A 620 -0.27 23.61 -19.95
N ARG A 621 0.81 23.05 -19.40
CA ARG A 621 0.82 22.29 -18.14
C ARG A 621 0.19 23.07 -16.98
N VAL A 622 0.41 24.38 -16.88
CA VAL A 622 -0.09 25.20 -15.76
C VAL A 622 -1.60 25.25 -15.82
N LYS A 623 -2.15 25.57 -16.98
CA LYS A 623 -3.59 25.62 -17.23
C LYS A 623 -4.26 24.27 -16.93
N GLY A 624 -3.66 23.16 -17.38
CA GLY A 624 -4.19 21.82 -17.12
C GLY A 624 -4.22 21.43 -15.64
N GLU A 625 -3.19 21.78 -14.86
CA GLU A 625 -3.19 21.54 -13.40
C GLU A 625 -4.20 22.44 -12.67
N ALA A 626 -4.30 23.71 -13.07
CA ALA A 626 -5.23 24.67 -12.49
C ALA A 626 -6.69 24.28 -12.73
N GLN A 627 -7.05 23.87 -13.96
CA GLN A 627 -8.38 23.36 -14.29
C GLN A 627 -8.77 22.13 -13.48
N ALA A 628 -7.84 21.19 -13.33
CA ALA A 628 -8.09 19.98 -12.55
C ALA A 628 -8.27 20.29 -11.05
N MET A 629 -7.52 21.25 -10.51
CA MET A 629 -7.68 21.75 -9.14
C MET A 629 -9.05 22.43 -8.94
N ALA A 630 -9.44 23.32 -9.85
CA ALA A 630 -10.72 24.01 -9.80
C ALA A 630 -11.89 23.01 -9.80
N PHE A 631 -11.89 22.06 -10.74
CA PHE A 631 -12.89 20.99 -10.79
C PHE A 631 -13.00 20.24 -9.46
N ALA A 632 -11.86 19.84 -8.89
CA ALA A 632 -11.83 19.03 -7.69
C ALA A 632 -12.30 19.82 -6.44
N CYS A 633 -12.00 21.12 -6.36
CA CYS A 633 -12.51 22.02 -5.31
C CYS A 633 -14.02 22.23 -5.45
N GLN A 634 -14.52 22.53 -6.66
CA GLN A 634 -15.94 22.73 -6.93
C GLN A 634 -16.75 21.48 -6.54
N PHE A 635 -16.29 20.30 -6.94
CA PHE A 635 -16.91 19.02 -6.58
C PHE A 635 -16.98 18.81 -5.06
N ALA A 636 -15.90 19.11 -4.35
CA ALA A 636 -15.85 18.96 -2.89
C ALA A 636 -16.81 19.95 -2.18
N ILE A 637 -16.86 21.21 -2.63
CA ILE A 637 -17.74 22.25 -2.07
C ILE A 637 -19.21 21.86 -2.24
N GLU A 638 -19.61 21.41 -3.43
CA GLU A 638 -20.98 20.97 -3.72
C GLU A 638 -21.45 19.89 -2.72
N HIS A 639 -20.63 18.86 -2.52
CA HIS A 639 -20.98 17.73 -1.65
C HIS A 639 -20.83 18.06 -0.16
N LEU A 640 -19.95 19.00 0.21
CA LEU A 640 -19.88 19.53 1.57
C LEU A 640 -21.16 20.28 1.93
N ARG A 641 -21.69 21.11 1.02
CA ARG A 641 -22.97 21.81 1.22
C ARG A 641 -24.14 20.83 1.37
N GLN A 642 -24.18 19.78 0.55
CA GLN A 642 -25.15 18.69 0.72
C GLN A 642 -25.04 18.02 2.09
N ALA A 643 -23.81 17.71 2.52
CA ALA A 643 -23.57 17.11 3.84
C ALA A 643 -24.00 18.02 4.99
N GLN A 644 -23.71 19.33 4.90
CA GLN A 644 -24.13 20.33 5.90
C GLN A 644 -25.65 20.46 5.99
N ALA A 645 -26.37 20.39 4.86
CA ALA A 645 -27.84 20.41 4.87
C ALA A 645 -28.41 19.24 5.69
N LEU A 646 -27.80 18.06 5.60
CA LEU A 646 -28.17 16.87 6.37
C LEU A 646 -27.81 16.94 7.88
N PHE A 647 -27.01 17.92 8.32
CA PHE A 647 -26.74 18.17 9.75
C PHE A 647 -27.78 19.09 10.40
N ASN A 648 -28.48 19.90 9.59
CA ASN A 648 -29.46 20.90 10.06
C ASN A 648 -30.90 20.38 10.08
N GLY A 649 -31.17 19.24 9.44
CA GLY A 649 -32.39 18.45 9.58
C GLY A 649 -32.17 17.28 10.52
#